data_AF-A0A8H8QVQ7-F1
#
_entry.id   AF-A0A8H8QVQ7-F1
#
_cell.length_a   1.000
_cell.length_b   1.000
_cell.length_c   1.000
_cell.angle_alpha   90.00
_cell.angle_beta   90.00
_cell.angle_gamma   90.00
#
_symmetry.space_group_name_H-M   'P 1'
#
loop_
_entity.id
_entity.type
_entity.pdbx_description
1 polymer ?
#
loop_
_entity_poly.entity_id
_entity_poly.type
_entity_poly.pdbx_seq_one_letter_code
_entity_poly.pdbx_strand_id
1 'polypeptide(L)'
;MPPFGWTSFTETWHDKPYPFISPSRPELSAAGKNVVVTGGGTGIGKATAIAFAQAGAASVAILGRRLDRLQTSASSITAAGPATRVLFETADTTKRASIDGALKSIVVQVGKIDIFVSNAGVLTSYGGVATYDVNELRRGFEVNVIGSLNAVQAFIPLAAPGAKLFNISSSIAHLAPVAPVEDVFAYAVTKLASTRMFDFVAAENPELHVVNVQPGITDTEINANTDVQGLDEVELPGQFLVWLASSEARFLRGTLVWANWDAEELISRAKEIENSLLLRVILNGVAICVTSPCTTPIFANVYFLELSISYLNTTTSSAYPKSAVSVIKNTLNAVSVINNFMETSFTSPEKKVITSSLERFTLRSVKTHSMYDPKPGDRLESLDTPSMIVDLDIMEENIQKLMLLLKPLAVNIRPHLKTTKSPILAKKLIAAGAKGACVAKLSEAEVMAAEGIEDLLITCEIVGPVKVARLVELFRKHPGIQIVVDSEIGATAIDTALRDSGIQKPIQVLIDLDVGLHRTGVAPELAPALAQHISTLSHLKLLGIQGYEGHLQHVHGREEREKECRASMAILTGTATLLRGKGFDIQVVTTGGTGTAEFCATTPGVTEVQPGSFIFMDSDYRNAVGSYFSHSLTILSTVISKSATERRVTIDAGLKTLTTDSGFAEPKDMPDVTYTPMGDEHAWLEWKENKPDIPIGARVEMIPSHIDPTVNLHDFYYAHRNGVIEEIWPVATRGRVQ
;
A
#
# COMPACT_ATOMS: atom_id res chain seq x y z
N MET A 1 -1.79 30.37 5.02
CA MET A 1 -1.24 29.40 4.04
C MET A 1 0.23 29.22 4.34
N PRO A 2 0.80 28.01 4.14
CA PRO A 2 2.22 27.76 4.36
C PRO A 2 3.08 28.66 3.47
N PRO A 3 4.22 29.15 3.97
CA PRO A 3 5.15 29.89 3.14
C PRO A 3 5.80 28.97 2.09
N PHE A 4 6.35 29.56 1.03
CA PHE A 4 7.14 28.87 -0.01
C PHE A 4 6.41 27.74 -0.78
N GLY A 5 5.08 27.71 -0.77
CA GLY A 5 4.29 26.71 -1.50
C GLY A 5 4.34 25.31 -0.87
N TRP A 6 4.71 25.20 0.41
CA TRP A 6 4.73 23.93 1.12
C TRP A 6 3.33 23.32 1.27
N THR A 7 3.26 21.99 1.18
CA THR A 7 2.04 21.26 1.50
C THR A 7 1.89 21.16 3.01
N SER A 8 0.80 21.72 3.56
CA SER A 8 0.47 21.56 4.98
C SER A 8 -0.17 20.21 5.25
N PHE A 9 0.05 19.66 6.46
CA PHE A 9 -0.66 18.47 6.90
C PHE A 9 -2.09 18.81 7.37
N THR A 10 -2.27 19.93 8.05
CA THR A 10 -3.59 20.48 8.41
C THR A 10 -4.04 21.52 7.40
N GLU A 11 -5.34 21.61 7.11
CA GLU A 11 -5.92 22.62 6.23
C GLU A 11 -5.67 24.02 6.81
N THR A 12 -5.87 24.17 8.12
CA THR A 12 -5.58 25.42 8.83
C THR A 12 -4.09 25.51 9.15
N TRP A 13 -3.51 26.66 8.80
CA TRP A 13 -2.11 27.01 9.07
C TRP A 13 -2.07 28.22 9.98
N HIS A 14 -1.41 28.08 11.13
CA HIS A 14 -1.24 29.13 12.11
C HIS A 14 0.16 29.73 12.04
N ASP A 15 0.23 31.05 11.97
CA ASP A 15 1.43 31.87 12.12
C ASP A 15 1.47 32.59 13.47
N LYS A 16 0.41 32.43 14.28
CA LYS A 16 0.24 33.02 15.61
C LYS A 16 -0.49 32.07 16.55
N PRO A 17 -0.39 32.24 17.87
CA PRO A 17 -1.18 31.45 18.80
C PRO A 17 -2.70 31.61 18.59
N TYR A 18 -3.44 30.56 18.91
CA TYR A 18 -4.89 30.49 18.73
C TYR A 18 -5.57 29.86 19.97
N PRO A 19 -6.88 30.10 20.19
CA PRO A 19 -7.55 29.77 21.44
C PRO A 19 -7.39 28.32 21.91
N PHE A 20 -7.35 27.37 20.97
CA PHE A 20 -7.29 25.95 21.30
C PHE A 20 -5.95 25.52 21.90
N ILE A 21 -4.84 26.18 21.59
CA ILE A 21 -3.54 25.87 22.25
C ILE A 21 -3.23 26.81 23.41
N SER A 22 -4.17 27.68 23.79
CA SER A 22 -3.94 28.68 24.84
C SER A 22 -3.57 28.02 26.18
N PRO A 23 -2.46 28.44 26.82
CA PRO A 23 -2.07 27.97 28.15
C PRO A 23 -3.13 28.19 29.23
N SER A 24 -4.07 29.13 29.02
CA SER A 24 -5.16 29.39 29.94
C SER A 24 -6.29 28.35 29.88
N ARG A 25 -6.28 27.43 28.91
CA ARG A 25 -7.27 26.36 28.82
C ARG A 25 -7.10 25.38 29.98
N PRO A 26 -8.15 25.10 30.77
CA PRO A 26 -8.06 24.18 31.91
C PRO A 26 -7.57 22.78 31.54
N GLU A 27 -7.91 22.28 30.35
CA GLU A 27 -7.51 20.95 29.88
C GLU A 27 -6.00 20.84 29.63
N LEU A 28 -5.33 21.97 29.40
CA LEU A 28 -3.89 22.06 29.12
C LEU A 28 -3.06 22.43 30.37
N SER A 29 -3.68 22.40 31.55
CA SER A 29 -3.04 22.75 32.81
C SER A 29 -1.77 21.94 33.06
N ALA A 30 -0.69 22.65 33.36
CA ALA A 30 0.58 22.08 33.78
C ALA A 30 0.71 22.02 35.32
N ALA A 31 -0.39 22.18 36.06
CA ALA A 31 -0.37 22.17 37.52
C ALA A 31 0.33 20.92 38.09
N GLY A 32 1.23 21.15 39.03
CA GLY A 32 2.02 20.08 39.66
C GLY A 32 3.18 19.55 38.80
N LYS A 33 3.42 20.11 37.61
CA LYS A 33 4.49 19.65 36.70
C LYS A 33 5.76 20.47 36.83
N ASN A 34 6.89 19.77 36.81
CA ASN A 34 8.23 20.36 36.75
C ASN A 34 8.73 20.39 35.30
N VAL A 35 8.96 21.59 34.77
CA VAL A 35 9.34 21.82 33.38
C VAL A 35 10.78 22.29 33.29
N VAL A 36 11.57 21.72 32.38
CA VAL A 36 12.94 22.16 32.10
C VAL A 36 13.11 22.45 30.60
N VAL A 37 13.64 23.62 30.26
CA VAL A 37 13.86 24.07 28.87
C VAL A 37 15.32 24.43 28.65
N THR A 38 15.99 23.76 27.70
CA THR A 38 17.34 24.15 27.27
C THR A 38 17.28 25.34 26.30
N GLY A 39 18.24 26.26 26.38
CA GLY A 39 18.19 27.49 25.58
C GLY A 39 17.06 28.46 25.99
N GLY A 40 16.57 28.38 27.24
CA GLY A 40 15.41 29.15 27.71
C GLY A 40 15.65 30.65 27.98
N GLY A 41 16.84 31.17 27.65
CA GLY A 41 17.16 32.59 27.87
C GLY A 41 16.59 33.55 26.82
N THR A 42 16.27 33.06 25.62
CA THR A 42 15.87 33.88 24.46
C THR A 42 14.95 33.10 23.51
N GLY A 43 14.27 33.80 22.59
CA GLY A 43 13.49 33.22 21.49
C GLY A 43 12.47 32.16 21.92
N ILE A 44 12.35 31.09 21.12
CA ILE A 44 11.41 29.97 21.32
C ILE A 44 11.51 29.37 22.73
N GLY A 45 12.73 29.18 23.24
CA GLY A 45 12.94 28.59 24.57
C GLY A 45 12.36 29.45 25.69
N LYS A 46 12.53 30.77 25.60
CA LYS A 46 11.92 31.73 26.54
C LYS A 46 10.39 31.72 26.43
N ALA A 47 9.86 31.78 25.21
CA ALA A 47 8.41 31.78 24.98
C ALA A 47 7.76 30.48 25.48
N THR A 48 8.40 29.33 25.28
CA THR A 48 7.98 28.04 25.81
C THR A 48 7.92 28.04 27.34
N ALA A 49 8.97 28.55 27.99
CA ALA A 49 9.01 28.63 29.44
C ALA A 49 7.90 29.54 30.02
N ILE A 50 7.62 30.66 29.33
CA ILE A 50 6.50 31.56 29.66
C ILE A 50 5.16 30.85 29.50
N ALA A 51 4.94 30.13 28.40
CA ALA A 51 3.70 29.41 28.14
C ALA A 51 3.40 28.35 29.22
N PHE A 52 4.42 27.58 29.64
CA PHE A 52 4.23 26.62 30.74
C PHE A 52 3.97 27.29 32.10
N ALA A 53 4.55 28.46 32.37
CA ALA A 53 4.23 29.24 33.56
C ALA A 53 2.78 29.77 33.54
N GLN A 54 2.31 30.23 32.37
CA GLN A 54 0.91 30.63 32.16
C GLN A 54 -0.06 29.44 32.32
N ALA A 55 0.36 28.23 31.94
CA ALA A 55 -0.39 26.99 32.17
C ALA A 55 -0.37 26.51 33.63
N GLY A 56 0.28 27.23 34.53
CA GLY A 56 0.30 26.94 35.96
C GLY A 56 1.28 25.84 36.37
N ALA A 57 2.38 25.64 35.63
CA ALA A 57 3.44 24.72 36.02
C ALA A 57 3.90 24.95 37.48
N ALA A 58 4.20 23.86 38.21
CA ALA A 58 4.69 23.98 39.59
C ALA A 58 6.10 24.59 39.61
N SER A 59 6.94 24.18 38.68
CA SER A 59 8.22 24.82 38.43
C SER A 59 8.57 24.88 36.95
N VAL A 60 9.30 25.94 36.58
CA VAL A 60 9.90 26.12 35.25
C VAL A 60 11.37 26.47 35.42
N ALA A 61 12.26 25.61 34.95
CA ALA A 61 13.69 25.83 34.96
C ALA A 61 14.23 26.06 33.55
N ILE A 62 15.08 27.07 33.37
CA ILE A 62 15.72 27.37 32.07
C ILE A 62 17.24 27.19 32.14
N LEU A 63 17.80 26.58 31.10
CA LEU A 63 19.24 26.36 30.97
C LEU A 63 19.82 27.17 29.81
N GLY A 64 21.03 27.69 29.98
CA GLY A 64 21.75 28.37 28.92
C GLY A 64 23.13 28.86 29.35
N ARG A 65 23.91 29.41 28.41
CA ARG A 65 25.29 29.85 28.70
C ARG A 65 25.38 31.27 29.26
N ARG A 66 24.43 32.14 28.91
CA ARG A 66 24.45 33.58 29.19
C ARG A 66 23.61 33.91 30.42
N LEU A 67 24.26 34.21 31.54
CA LEU A 67 23.60 34.45 32.82
C LEU A 67 22.63 35.64 32.78
N ASP A 68 23.01 36.75 32.14
CA ASP A 68 22.20 37.96 31.97
C ASP A 68 20.87 37.68 31.26
N ARG A 69 20.91 36.85 30.20
CA ARG A 69 19.72 36.44 29.44
C ARG A 69 18.84 35.50 30.23
N LEU A 70 19.44 34.58 30.99
CA LEU A 70 18.69 33.68 31.88
C LEU A 70 17.97 34.46 32.99
N GLN A 71 18.64 35.42 33.64
CA GLN A 71 18.03 36.26 34.66
C GLN A 71 16.86 37.08 34.11
N THR A 72 17.05 37.73 32.95
CA THR A 72 16.00 38.51 32.29
C THR A 72 14.81 37.64 31.88
N SER A 73 15.08 36.43 31.35
CA SER A 73 14.05 35.47 30.99
C SER A 73 13.30 34.97 32.23
N ALA A 74 14.01 34.64 33.31
CA ALA A 74 13.41 34.23 34.57
C ALA A 74 12.45 35.27 35.13
N SER A 75 12.80 36.56 35.12
CA SER A 75 11.88 37.64 35.52
C SER A 75 10.62 37.69 34.64
N SER A 76 10.75 37.45 33.34
CA SER A 76 9.60 37.42 32.41
C SER A 76 8.69 36.21 32.70
N ILE A 77 9.27 35.05 33.00
CA ILE A 77 8.55 33.82 33.35
C ILE A 77 7.81 34.01 34.68
N THR A 78 8.47 34.60 35.69
CA THR A 78 7.83 34.92 36.98
C THR A 78 6.66 35.88 36.82
N ALA A 79 6.80 36.90 35.98
CA ALA A 79 5.71 37.83 35.71
C ALA A 79 4.50 37.17 35.03
N ALA A 80 4.74 36.19 34.15
CA ALA A 80 3.69 35.48 33.42
C ALA A 80 2.97 34.41 34.25
N GLY A 81 3.66 33.79 35.23
CA GLY A 81 3.08 32.82 36.16
C GLY A 81 3.57 33.06 37.58
N PRO A 82 2.97 34.00 38.35
CA PRO A 82 3.45 34.37 39.68
C PRO A 82 3.47 33.23 40.71
N ALA A 83 2.67 32.18 40.50
CA ALA A 83 2.60 30.99 41.35
C ALA A 83 3.64 29.91 40.96
N THR A 84 4.28 30.02 39.79
CA THR A 84 5.27 29.06 39.30
C THR A 84 6.64 29.34 39.90
N ARG A 85 7.29 28.32 40.46
CA ARG A 85 8.67 28.44 40.93
C ARG A 85 9.62 28.50 39.73
N VAL A 86 10.29 29.63 39.53
CA VAL A 86 11.23 29.82 38.42
C VAL A 86 12.66 29.56 38.87
N LEU A 87 13.38 28.73 38.11
CA LEU A 87 14.80 28.43 38.31
C LEU A 87 15.58 28.72 37.02
N PHE A 88 16.88 28.96 37.16
CA PHE A 88 17.78 28.99 36.02
C PHE A 88 19.16 28.50 36.43
N GLU A 89 19.84 27.81 35.51
CA GLU A 89 21.20 27.33 35.72
C GLU A 89 22.04 27.59 34.47
N THR A 90 23.31 27.96 34.67
CA THR A 90 24.26 28.11 33.58
C THR A 90 24.74 26.75 33.12
N ALA A 91 24.50 26.40 31.85
CA ALA A 91 24.95 25.13 31.28
C ALA A 91 25.35 25.27 29.80
N ASP A 92 26.40 24.54 29.43
CA ASP A 92 26.81 24.33 28.04
C ASP A 92 26.43 22.91 27.61
N THR A 93 25.49 22.78 26.67
CA THR A 93 24.96 21.48 26.23
C THR A 93 26.02 20.61 25.57
N THR A 94 27.06 21.22 24.99
CA THR A 94 28.21 20.48 24.41
C THR A 94 29.07 19.78 25.48
N LYS A 95 28.91 20.15 26.76
CA LYS A 95 29.69 19.60 27.88
C LYS A 95 28.82 18.76 28.80
N ARG A 96 28.94 17.43 28.74
CA ARG A 96 28.11 16.51 29.52
C ARG A 96 28.08 16.80 31.03
N ALA A 97 29.24 17.02 31.65
CA ALA A 97 29.32 17.32 33.07
C ALA A 97 28.58 18.63 33.46
N SER A 98 28.54 19.61 32.55
CA SER A 98 27.85 20.88 32.78
C SER A 98 26.34 20.68 32.86
N ILE A 99 25.76 19.89 31.94
CA ILE A 99 24.31 19.65 31.94
C ILE A 99 23.90 18.67 33.04
N ASP A 100 24.72 17.67 33.37
CA ASP A 100 24.48 16.78 34.50
C ASP A 100 24.41 17.57 35.82
N GLY A 101 25.35 18.49 36.04
CA GLY A 101 25.37 19.34 37.23
C GLY A 101 24.13 20.23 37.32
N ALA A 102 23.76 20.89 36.23
CA ALA A 102 22.60 21.78 36.18
C ALA A 102 21.27 21.03 36.44
N LEU A 103 21.04 19.89 35.77
CA LEU A 103 19.82 19.12 35.97
C LEU A 103 19.71 18.50 37.37
N LYS A 104 20.84 18.03 37.94
CA LYS A 104 20.86 17.56 39.33
C LYS A 104 20.53 18.69 40.31
N SER A 105 21.09 19.89 40.11
CA SER A 105 20.78 21.07 40.93
C SER A 105 19.29 21.41 40.90
N ILE A 106 18.67 21.37 39.71
CA ILE A 106 17.23 21.61 39.54
C ILE A 106 16.42 20.53 40.26
N VAL A 107 16.72 19.25 40.05
CA VAL A 107 15.95 18.13 40.62
C VAL A 107 16.02 18.09 42.15
N VAL A 108 17.16 18.48 42.74
CA VAL A 108 17.27 18.64 44.20
C VAL A 108 16.26 19.66 44.73
N GLN A 109 15.94 20.68 43.95
CA GLN A 109 15.07 21.78 44.37
C GLN A 109 13.58 21.54 44.11
N VAL A 110 13.24 20.80 43.04
CA VAL A 110 11.84 20.67 42.57
C VAL A 110 11.36 19.23 42.45
N GLY A 111 12.26 18.24 42.54
CA GLY A 111 11.96 16.83 42.31
C GLY A 111 12.13 16.42 40.85
N LYS A 112 11.56 15.26 40.49
CA LYS A 112 11.70 14.68 39.14
C LYS A 112 11.11 15.59 38.06
N ILE A 113 11.63 15.46 36.84
CA ILE A 113 11.25 16.30 35.69
C ILE A 113 10.07 15.66 34.95
N ASP A 114 8.95 16.37 34.84
CA ASP A 114 7.77 15.89 34.09
C ASP A 114 7.83 16.24 32.61
N ILE A 115 8.40 17.41 32.27
CA ILE A 115 8.44 17.92 30.90
C ILE A 115 9.84 18.46 30.64
N PHE A 116 10.50 17.92 29.61
CA PHE A 116 11.81 18.37 29.17
C PHE A 116 11.78 18.81 27.72
N VAL A 117 12.18 20.05 27.47
CA VAL A 117 12.25 20.63 26.12
C VAL A 117 13.72 20.78 25.73
N SER A 118 14.18 19.90 24.84
CA SER A 118 15.49 19.97 24.21
C SER A 118 15.45 21.00 23.07
N ASN A 119 15.66 22.27 23.40
CA ASN A 119 15.53 23.41 22.50
C ASN A 119 16.86 24.08 22.11
N ALA A 120 17.91 23.95 22.92
CA ALA A 120 19.21 24.54 22.59
C ALA A 120 19.76 24.02 21.25
N GLY A 121 20.11 24.94 20.36
CA GLY A 121 20.64 24.63 19.03
C GLY A 121 21.29 25.85 18.38
N VAL A 122 21.86 25.64 17.20
CA VAL A 122 22.46 26.70 16.40
C VAL A 122 22.18 26.49 14.92
N LEU A 123 21.94 27.59 14.21
CA LEU A 123 21.91 27.62 12.76
C LEU A 123 23.37 27.72 12.27
N THR A 124 23.74 26.83 11.36
CA THR A 124 25.05 26.88 10.71
C THR A 124 25.04 27.92 9.59
N SER A 125 26.19 28.41 9.16
CA SER A 125 26.26 29.34 8.01
C SER A 125 25.66 28.73 6.75
N TYR A 126 25.30 29.58 5.79
CA TYR A 126 24.83 29.16 4.48
C TYR A 126 26.02 28.80 3.60
N GLY A 127 25.89 27.78 2.77
CA GLY A 127 26.83 27.46 1.70
C GLY A 127 26.58 26.10 1.06
N GLY A 128 27.00 25.97 -0.20
CA GLY A 128 26.88 24.73 -0.96
C GLY A 128 27.86 23.65 -0.50
N VAL A 129 27.44 22.38 -0.66
CA VAL A 129 28.18 21.19 -0.18
C VAL A 129 29.65 21.16 -0.65
N ALA A 130 29.91 21.54 -1.90
CA ALA A 130 31.24 21.44 -2.51
C ALA A 130 32.28 22.42 -1.92
N THR A 131 31.83 23.52 -1.33
CA THR A 131 32.69 24.63 -0.86
C THR A 131 32.51 24.95 0.61
N TYR A 132 31.78 24.12 1.36
CA TYR A 132 31.41 24.40 2.74
C TYR A 132 32.58 24.25 3.72
N ASP A 133 32.66 25.14 4.72
CA ASP A 133 33.64 24.99 5.79
C ASP A 133 33.30 23.80 6.70
N VAL A 134 34.15 22.78 6.66
CA VAL A 134 34.00 21.56 7.46
C VAL A 134 34.01 21.86 8.96
N ASN A 135 34.71 22.90 9.43
CA ASN A 135 34.72 23.26 10.85
C ASN A 135 33.38 23.81 11.31
N GLU A 136 32.70 24.57 10.45
CA GLU A 136 31.36 25.05 10.70
C GLU A 136 30.34 23.89 10.73
N LEU A 137 30.50 22.90 9.84
CA LEU A 137 29.70 21.67 9.89
C LEU A 137 29.93 20.90 11.20
N ARG A 138 31.18 20.74 11.63
CA ARG A 138 31.53 20.12 12.91
C ARG A 138 30.90 20.85 14.09
N ARG A 139 30.93 22.19 14.09
CA ARG A 139 30.26 23.02 15.11
C ARG A 139 28.75 22.76 15.14
N GLY A 140 28.12 22.64 13.98
CA GLY A 140 26.71 22.26 13.85
C GLY A 140 26.40 20.91 14.50
N PHE A 141 27.19 19.87 14.19
CA PHE A 141 27.04 18.55 14.81
C PHE A 141 27.27 18.57 16.32
N GLU A 142 28.31 19.27 16.78
CA GLU A 142 28.64 19.38 18.20
C GLU A 142 27.48 19.99 19.00
N VAL A 143 26.86 21.05 18.50
CA VAL A 143 25.76 21.72 19.22
C VAL A 143 24.43 21.00 19.01
N ASN A 144 24.01 20.75 17.77
CA ASN A 144 22.66 20.27 17.45
C ASN A 144 22.48 18.77 17.68
N VAL A 145 23.55 17.97 17.56
CA VAL A 145 23.50 16.51 17.73
C VAL A 145 24.07 16.13 19.09
N ILE A 146 25.37 16.36 19.32
CA ILE A 146 26.03 15.96 20.58
C ILE A 146 25.46 16.73 21.77
N GLY A 147 25.18 18.02 21.62
CA GLY A 147 24.55 18.81 22.67
C GLY A 147 23.16 18.29 23.07
N SER A 148 22.36 17.88 22.10
CA SER A 148 21.04 17.28 22.35
C SER A 148 21.14 15.87 22.96
N LEU A 149 22.12 15.08 22.55
CA LEU A 149 22.42 13.77 23.13
C LEU A 149 22.81 13.88 24.61
N ASN A 150 23.70 14.82 24.95
CA ASN A 150 24.09 15.10 26.32
C ASN A 150 22.89 15.49 27.18
N ALA A 151 22.03 16.36 26.65
CA ALA A 151 20.82 16.82 27.35
C ALA A 151 19.85 15.67 27.63
N VAL A 152 19.54 14.84 26.62
CA VAL A 152 18.58 13.73 26.79
C VAL A 152 19.12 12.64 27.72
N GLN A 153 20.39 12.26 27.61
CA GLN A 153 20.99 11.27 28.50
C GLN A 153 21.11 11.75 29.94
N ALA A 154 21.27 13.06 30.16
CA ALA A 154 21.26 13.65 31.50
C ALA A 154 19.84 13.72 32.09
N PHE A 155 18.83 13.92 31.23
CA PHE A 155 17.42 13.99 31.61
C PHE A 155 16.82 12.62 31.98
N ILE A 156 17.04 11.57 31.18
CA ILE A 156 16.35 10.27 31.33
C ILE A 156 16.40 9.72 32.79
N PRO A 157 17.56 9.68 33.48
CA PRO A 157 17.63 9.18 34.86
C PRO A 157 16.83 10.02 35.88
N LEU A 158 16.52 11.27 35.53
CA LEU A 158 15.85 12.27 36.36
C LEU A 158 14.37 12.45 36.00
N ALA A 159 13.90 11.74 34.96
CA ALA A 159 12.54 11.83 34.46
C ALA A 159 11.52 11.26 35.46
N ALA A 160 10.37 11.94 35.55
CA ALA A 160 9.18 11.41 36.20
C ALA A 160 8.57 10.27 35.34
N PRO A 161 7.82 9.34 35.95
CA PRO A 161 7.07 8.35 35.18
C PRO A 161 6.12 9.03 34.18
N GLY A 162 6.16 8.61 32.91
CA GLY A 162 5.30 9.19 31.87
C GLY A 162 5.73 10.56 31.35
N ALA A 163 6.96 10.99 31.67
CA ALA A 163 7.48 12.31 31.31
C ALA A 163 7.43 12.59 29.80
N LYS A 164 7.33 13.89 29.49
CA LYS A 164 7.23 14.43 28.14
C LYS A 164 8.60 14.95 27.70
N LEU A 165 9.03 14.55 26.52
CA LEU A 165 10.32 14.94 25.95
C LEU A 165 10.09 15.53 24.57
N PHE A 166 10.35 16.82 24.41
CA PHE A 166 10.16 17.52 23.15
C PHE A 166 11.51 17.95 22.57
N ASN A 167 11.80 17.53 21.34
CA ASN A 167 12.98 17.95 20.61
C ASN A 167 12.62 19.05 19.62
N ILE A 168 13.23 20.22 19.75
CA ILE A 168 13.02 21.30 18.79
C ILE A 168 13.94 21.06 17.58
N SER A 169 13.36 20.48 16.54
CA SER A 169 14.04 20.15 15.29
C SER A 169 13.84 21.25 14.24
N SER A 170 13.62 20.88 12.98
CA SER A 170 13.32 21.78 11.88
C SER A 170 12.52 21.05 10.79
N SER A 171 11.70 21.77 10.01
CA SER A 171 11.12 21.22 8.78
C SER A 171 12.20 20.78 7.79
N ILE A 172 13.33 21.49 7.77
CA ILE A 172 14.49 21.23 6.92
C ILE A 172 15.10 19.83 7.12
N ALA A 173 14.77 19.16 8.23
CA ALA A 173 15.18 17.78 8.49
C ALA A 173 14.58 16.76 7.52
N HIS A 174 13.41 17.05 6.91
CA HIS A 174 12.71 16.11 6.04
C HIS A 174 12.27 16.71 4.69
N LEU A 175 12.42 18.02 4.49
CA LEU A 175 12.15 18.64 3.20
C LEU A 175 13.21 18.23 2.16
N ALA A 176 12.76 18.00 0.92
CA ALA A 176 13.64 17.73 -0.21
C ALA A 176 14.52 18.97 -0.54
N PRO A 177 15.73 18.78 -1.10
CA PRO A 177 16.60 19.88 -1.50
C PRO A 177 16.06 20.55 -2.78
N VAL A 178 15.08 21.44 -2.63
CA VAL A 178 14.45 22.22 -3.71
C VAL A 178 14.52 23.71 -3.40
N ALA A 179 14.65 24.57 -4.40
CA ALA A 179 14.61 26.02 -4.22
C ALA A 179 13.35 26.45 -3.41
N PRO A 180 13.46 27.35 -2.42
CA PRO A 180 14.62 28.17 -2.05
C PRO A 180 15.52 27.56 -0.94
N VAL A 181 15.46 26.25 -0.71
CA VAL A 181 16.18 25.53 0.36
C VAL A 181 17.65 25.20 -0.01
N GLU A 182 18.21 25.91 -0.99
CA GLU A 182 19.60 25.76 -1.38
C GLU A 182 20.54 26.31 -0.28
N ASP A 183 21.78 25.83 -0.22
CA ASP A 183 22.81 26.29 0.72
C ASP A 183 22.58 26.08 2.24
N VAL A 184 21.54 25.38 2.68
CA VAL A 184 21.30 25.07 4.12
C VAL A 184 21.60 23.61 4.51
N PHE A 185 22.34 22.87 3.68
CA PHE A 185 22.53 21.42 3.86
C PHE A 185 23.14 21.07 5.23
N ALA A 186 24.09 21.87 5.73
CA ALA A 186 24.76 21.60 7.00
C ALA A 186 23.75 21.60 8.17
N TYR A 187 22.83 22.58 8.17
CA TYR A 187 21.76 22.64 9.17
C TYR A 187 20.76 21.49 8.98
N ALA A 188 20.37 21.18 7.74
CA ALA A 188 19.47 20.07 7.42
C ALA A 188 20.00 18.72 7.90
N VAL A 189 21.26 18.40 7.61
CA VAL A 189 21.88 17.14 8.04
C VAL A 189 21.96 17.06 9.57
N THR A 190 22.34 18.14 10.26
CA THR A 190 22.41 18.12 11.73
C THR A 190 21.05 17.99 12.40
N LYS A 191 20.00 18.61 11.85
CA LYS A 191 18.62 18.49 12.34
C LYS A 191 18.00 17.13 12.03
N LEU A 192 18.25 16.56 10.85
CA LEU A 192 17.86 15.19 10.52
C LEU A 192 18.53 14.18 11.45
N ALA A 193 19.84 14.32 11.70
CA ALA A 193 20.57 13.46 12.64
C ALA A 193 19.99 13.53 14.06
N SER A 194 19.69 14.74 14.55
CA SER A 194 19.02 14.94 15.84
C SER A 194 17.62 14.32 15.85
N THR A 195 16.78 14.57 14.85
CA THR A 195 15.42 13.99 14.75
C THR A 195 15.46 12.47 14.79
N ARG A 196 16.36 11.86 14.00
CA ARG A 196 16.48 10.41 13.95
C ARG A 196 16.95 9.83 15.27
N MET A 197 17.86 10.51 15.98
CA MET A 197 18.27 10.11 17.32
C MET A 197 17.08 10.09 18.30
N PHE A 198 16.19 11.10 18.24
CA PHE A 198 15.01 11.14 19.12
C PHE A 198 13.95 10.08 18.76
N ASP A 199 13.88 9.62 17.51
CA ASP A 199 13.06 8.45 17.15
C ASP A 199 13.52 7.20 17.93
N PHE A 200 14.85 6.99 18.04
CA PHE A 200 15.41 5.88 18.81
C PHE A 200 15.21 6.07 20.31
N VAL A 201 15.35 7.29 20.84
CA VAL A 201 14.98 7.58 22.24
C VAL A 201 13.52 7.19 22.51
N ALA A 202 12.61 7.52 21.60
CA ALA A 202 11.21 7.11 21.69
C ALA A 202 11.04 5.59 21.64
N ALA A 203 11.75 4.88 20.76
CA ALA A 203 11.66 3.43 20.65
C ALA A 203 12.20 2.70 21.90
N GLU A 204 13.30 3.19 22.46
CA GLU A 204 14.02 2.58 23.59
C GLU A 204 13.39 2.90 24.96
N ASN A 205 12.58 3.96 25.06
CA ASN A 205 11.96 4.42 26.30
C ASN A 205 10.43 4.51 26.11
N PRO A 206 9.71 3.37 26.08
CA PRO A 206 8.28 3.29 25.77
C PRO A 206 7.39 4.14 26.69
N GLU A 207 7.82 4.35 27.93
CA GLU A 207 7.14 5.15 28.95
C GLU A 207 7.23 6.66 28.73
N LEU A 208 8.19 7.14 27.94
CA LEU A 208 8.32 8.55 27.61
C LEU A 208 7.41 8.94 26.44
N HIS A 209 6.83 10.13 26.51
CA HIS A 209 6.15 10.77 25.38
C HIS A 209 7.14 11.66 24.64
N VAL A 210 7.80 11.10 23.64
CA VAL A 210 8.83 11.79 22.86
C VAL A 210 8.24 12.32 21.55
N VAL A 211 8.45 13.60 21.24
CA VAL A 211 7.97 14.21 19.99
C VAL A 211 9.03 15.16 19.43
N ASN A 212 9.28 15.07 18.12
CA ASN A 212 10.07 16.06 17.39
C ASN A 212 9.16 17.20 16.94
N VAL A 213 9.61 18.45 17.09
CA VAL A 213 8.78 19.63 16.81
C VAL A 213 9.54 20.57 15.89
N GLN A 214 8.93 20.90 14.75
CA GLN A 214 9.27 22.07 13.94
C GLN A 214 8.58 23.29 14.57
N PRO A 215 9.32 24.27 15.12
CA PRO A 215 8.73 25.36 15.90
C PRO A 215 8.16 26.52 15.05
N GLY A 216 8.14 26.41 13.73
CA GLY A 216 7.88 27.53 12.82
C GLY A 216 9.13 28.37 12.51
N ILE A 217 8.96 29.40 11.69
CA ILE A 217 9.99 30.36 11.28
C ILE A 217 9.77 31.63 12.11
N THR A 218 10.34 31.66 13.31
CA THR A 218 10.18 32.78 14.26
C THR A 218 11.40 33.69 14.26
N ASP A 219 11.20 34.99 14.45
CA ASP A 219 12.31 35.92 14.65
C ASP A 219 13.00 35.63 15.98
N THR A 220 14.19 35.03 15.90
CA THR A 220 15.02 34.75 17.07
C THR A 220 16.47 35.10 16.78
N GLU A 221 17.28 35.20 17.84
CA GLU A 221 18.72 35.45 17.70
C GLU A 221 19.44 34.40 16.84
N ILE A 222 18.84 33.22 16.59
CA ILE A 222 19.40 32.19 15.71
C ILE A 222 19.40 32.63 14.22
N ASN A 223 18.49 33.54 13.85
CA ASN A 223 18.33 34.09 12.50
C ASN A 223 19.06 35.44 12.34
N ALA A 224 19.73 35.95 13.39
CA ALA A 224 20.31 37.29 13.37
C ALA A 224 21.39 37.52 12.30
N ASN A 225 21.91 36.45 11.68
CA ASN A 225 22.91 36.48 10.61
C ASN A 225 22.37 35.90 9.29
N THR A 226 21.05 35.86 9.10
CA THR A 226 20.42 35.35 7.87
C THR A 226 19.45 36.39 7.30
N ASP A 227 19.21 36.34 6.00
CA ASP A 227 18.20 37.17 5.33
C ASP A 227 16.77 36.63 5.50
N VAL A 228 16.58 35.63 6.38
CA VAL A 228 15.28 34.98 6.62
C VAL A 228 14.51 35.77 7.67
N GLN A 229 13.54 36.54 7.23
CA GLN A 229 12.59 37.22 8.12
C GLN A 229 11.66 36.19 8.79
N GLY A 230 11.43 36.34 10.09
CA GLY A 230 10.44 35.59 10.84
C GLY A 230 9.04 35.77 10.25
N LEU A 231 8.36 34.65 10.04
CA LEU A 231 7.01 34.59 9.50
C LEU A 231 5.97 34.24 10.58
N ASP A 232 6.42 33.68 11.71
CA ASP A 232 5.57 33.22 12.80
C ASP A 232 5.88 33.98 14.11
N GLU A 233 4.85 34.19 14.94
CA GLU A 233 4.99 34.74 16.30
C GLU A 233 5.71 33.76 17.23
N VAL A 234 6.62 34.26 18.06
CA VAL A 234 7.50 33.42 18.91
C VAL A 234 6.72 32.65 19.99
N GLU A 235 5.52 33.11 20.34
CA GLU A 235 4.60 32.49 21.27
C GLU A 235 3.95 31.20 20.73
N LEU A 236 3.77 31.08 19.41
CA LEU A 236 3.09 29.96 18.78
C LEU A 236 3.69 28.60 19.19
N PRO A 237 5.00 28.33 19.00
CA PRO A 237 5.60 27.06 19.40
C PRO A 237 5.52 26.83 20.91
N GLY A 238 5.58 27.88 21.73
CA GLY A 238 5.48 27.75 23.19
C GLY A 238 4.10 27.23 23.61
N GLN A 239 3.04 27.81 23.07
CA GLN A 239 1.66 27.39 23.36
C GLN A 239 1.34 26.01 22.76
N PHE A 240 1.86 25.72 21.57
CA PHE A 240 1.72 24.39 20.96
C PHE A 240 2.37 23.29 21.80
N LEU A 241 3.53 23.55 22.42
CA LEU A 241 4.18 22.60 23.33
C LEU A 241 3.39 22.36 24.63
N VAL A 242 2.68 23.38 25.12
CA VAL A 242 1.75 23.22 26.25
C VAL A 242 0.62 22.26 25.87
N TRP A 243 0.02 22.43 24.69
CA TRP A 243 -0.97 21.47 24.17
C TRP A 243 -0.38 20.06 24.00
N LEU A 244 0.82 19.96 23.43
CA LEU A 244 1.52 18.69 23.18
C LEU A 244 1.85 17.92 24.49
N ALA A 245 1.99 18.63 25.61
CA ALA A 245 2.19 18.05 26.93
C ALA A 245 0.93 17.43 27.54
N SER A 246 -0.25 17.85 27.07
CA SER A 246 -1.54 17.40 27.58
C SER A 246 -1.84 15.93 27.20
N SER A 247 -2.92 15.38 27.76
CA SER A 247 -3.41 14.07 27.34
C SER A 247 -4.02 14.05 25.94
N GLU A 248 -4.48 15.21 25.43
CA GLU A 248 -5.11 15.32 24.11
C GLU A 248 -4.13 14.91 22.99
N ALA A 249 -2.84 15.18 23.18
CA ALA A 249 -1.81 14.97 22.17
C ALA A 249 -1.04 13.64 22.31
N ARG A 250 -1.50 12.70 23.16
CA ARG A 250 -0.80 11.42 23.44
C ARG A 250 -0.50 10.60 22.18
N PHE A 251 -1.37 10.69 21.19
CA PHE A 251 -1.30 9.95 19.93
C PHE A 251 -0.10 10.38 19.05
N LEU A 252 0.51 11.55 19.32
CA LEU A 252 1.65 12.08 18.56
C LEU A 252 3.01 11.51 19.01
N ARG A 253 3.02 10.51 19.89
CA ARG A 253 4.25 9.87 20.35
C ARG A 253 5.08 9.32 19.18
N GLY A 254 6.35 9.72 19.13
CA GLY A 254 7.31 9.27 18.12
C GLY A 254 7.10 9.92 16.74
N THR A 255 6.43 11.07 16.68
CA THR A 255 6.19 11.83 15.44
C THR A 255 7.04 13.09 15.37
N LEU A 256 7.12 13.67 14.17
CA LEU A 256 7.59 15.02 13.85
C LEU A 256 6.36 15.88 13.50
N VAL A 257 6.07 16.88 14.31
CA VAL A 257 4.94 17.80 14.13
C VAL A 257 5.39 19.23 13.93
N TRP A 258 4.57 20.05 13.27
CA TRP A 258 4.86 21.47 13.05
C TRP A 258 3.94 22.29 13.95
N ALA A 259 4.49 23.28 14.67
CA ALA A 259 3.70 24.16 15.53
C ALA A 259 2.64 24.96 14.77
N ASN A 260 2.84 25.14 13.46
CA ASN A 260 1.91 25.79 12.56
C ASN A 260 0.64 24.97 12.27
N TRP A 261 0.67 23.66 12.54
CA TRP A 261 -0.48 22.81 12.31
C TRP A 261 -1.56 23.01 13.36
N ASP A 262 -2.81 22.89 12.94
CA ASP A 262 -3.96 23.03 13.81
C ASP A 262 -4.14 21.80 14.71
N ALA A 263 -4.19 22.02 16.02
CA ALA A 263 -4.27 20.99 17.04
C ALA A 263 -5.61 20.24 17.01
N GLU A 264 -6.72 20.91 16.67
CA GLU A 264 -8.03 20.26 16.56
C GLU A 264 -8.06 19.33 15.36
N GLU A 265 -7.47 19.76 14.25
CA GLU A 265 -7.32 18.92 13.06
C GLU A 265 -6.34 17.76 13.28
N LEU A 266 -5.27 17.95 14.04
CA LEU A 266 -4.40 16.84 14.44
C LEU A 266 -5.16 15.81 15.29
N ILE A 267 -5.99 16.26 16.23
CA ILE A 267 -6.84 15.37 17.05
C ILE A 267 -7.86 14.63 16.20
N SER A 268 -8.51 15.31 15.24
CA SER A 268 -9.49 14.68 14.36
C SER A 268 -8.87 13.55 13.53
N ARG A 269 -7.56 13.64 13.26
CA ARG A 269 -6.75 12.65 12.54
C ARG A 269 -5.93 11.72 13.44
N ALA A 270 -6.19 11.70 14.75
CA ALA A 270 -5.39 10.92 15.70
C ALA A 270 -5.27 9.43 15.33
N LYS A 271 -6.38 8.78 14.95
CA LYS A 271 -6.39 7.37 14.54
C LYS A 271 -5.58 7.12 13.26
N GLU A 272 -5.63 8.05 12.32
CA GLU A 272 -4.87 7.97 11.07
C GLU A 272 -3.36 8.01 11.36
N ILE A 273 -2.95 8.88 12.29
CA ILE A 273 -1.56 9.03 12.70
C ILE A 273 -1.09 7.82 13.52
N GLU A 274 -1.89 7.31 14.44
CA GLU A 274 -1.53 6.15 15.29
C GLU A 274 -1.35 4.85 14.50
N ASN A 275 -2.18 4.63 13.48
CA ASN A 275 -2.20 3.38 12.72
C ASN A 275 -1.28 3.39 11.49
N SER A 276 -0.43 4.41 11.32
CA SER A 276 0.48 4.54 10.19
C SER A 276 1.90 4.94 10.57
N LEU A 277 2.72 5.16 9.54
CA LEU A 277 4.02 5.78 9.63
C LEU A 277 3.96 7.28 9.30
N LEU A 278 2.75 7.89 9.26
CA LEU A 278 2.59 9.32 9.02
C LEU A 278 3.33 10.12 10.09
N LEU A 279 3.83 11.28 9.67
CA LEU A 279 4.57 12.20 10.52
C LEU A 279 5.87 11.61 11.09
N ARG A 280 6.38 10.48 10.55
CA ARG A 280 7.68 9.92 10.93
C ARG A 280 8.69 10.09 9.80
N VAL A 281 9.93 10.43 10.16
CA VAL A 281 11.02 10.57 9.18
C VAL A 281 11.69 9.21 8.97
N ILE A 282 11.22 8.47 7.97
CA ILE A 282 11.70 7.14 7.63
C ILE A 282 12.05 7.04 6.14
N LEU A 283 12.95 6.09 5.81
CA LEU A 283 13.14 5.66 4.43
C LEU A 283 11.95 4.77 4.05
N ASN A 284 11.20 5.16 3.02
CA ASN A 284 10.08 4.39 2.50
C ASN A 284 10.55 3.59 1.26
N GLY A 285 10.79 2.28 1.40
CA GLY A 285 11.21 1.40 0.30
C GLY A 285 12.16 0.29 0.75
N VAL A 286 11.84 -0.94 0.33
CA VAL A 286 12.47 -2.24 0.69
C VAL A 286 12.25 -2.66 2.16
N ALA A 287 11.39 -3.65 2.35
CA ALA A 287 11.23 -4.32 3.64
C ALA A 287 12.52 -5.08 3.98
N ILE A 288 13.31 -4.56 4.92
CA ILE A 288 14.33 -5.39 5.59
C ILE A 288 13.56 -6.26 6.59
N CYS A 289 13.32 -7.50 6.20
CA CYS A 289 12.76 -8.52 7.07
C CYS A 289 13.79 -8.86 8.16
N VAL A 290 13.77 -8.14 9.28
CA VAL A 290 14.57 -8.50 10.45
C VAL A 290 13.82 -9.62 11.17
N THR A 291 14.31 -10.84 10.99
CA THR A 291 13.76 -12.06 11.60
C THR A 291 13.79 -11.99 13.13
N SER A 292 12.62 -11.86 13.77
CA SER A 292 12.29 -12.58 15.01
C SER A 292 10.78 -12.52 15.31
N PRO A 293 10.19 -13.54 15.96
CA PRO A 293 8.74 -13.75 15.98
C PRO A 293 8.09 -12.97 17.13
N CYS A 294 7.51 -11.81 16.83
CA CYS A 294 6.44 -11.24 17.65
C CYS A 294 5.19 -11.07 16.79
N THR A 295 4.10 -11.64 17.29
CA THR A 295 2.76 -11.69 16.72
C THR A 295 2.19 -10.29 16.45
N THR A 296 2.24 -9.82 15.20
CA THR A 296 1.12 -9.19 14.44
C THR A 296 1.62 -8.67 13.08
N PRO A 297 1.12 -9.18 11.94
CA PRO A 297 1.33 -8.53 10.65
C PRO A 297 0.00 -8.35 9.91
N ILE A 298 -0.68 -7.21 10.07
CA ILE A 298 -1.68 -6.76 9.09
C ILE A 298 -1.73 -5.24 9.09
N PHE A 299 -0.78 -4.53 8.48
CA PHE A 299 -1.02 -3.15 8.00
C PHE A 299 -0.08 -2.81 6.85
N ALA A 300 -0.37 -3.39 5.68
CA ALA A 300 -0.06 -2.80 4.40
C ALA A 300 -1.31 -2.99 3.53
N ASN A 301 -1.87 -1.91 3.00
CA ASN A 301 -3.09 -1.81 2.17
C ASN A 301 -4.38 -1.27 2.83
N VAL A 302 -4.33 -0.17 3.62
CA VAL A 302 -5.57 0.59 3.97
C VAL A 302 -5.46 2.11 3.81
N TYR A 303 -4.30 2.68 3.46
CA TYR A 303 -4.10 4.15 3.49
C TYR A 303 -4.47 4.94 2.23
N PHE A 304 -5.39 4.44 1.40
CA PHE A 304 -5.83 5.15 0.18
C PHE A 304 -7.28 5.66 0.20
N LEU A 305 -8.01 5.56 1.34
CA LEU A 305 -9.46 5.88 1.36
C LEU A 305 -9.94 6.93 2.39
N GLU A 306 -9.13 7.42 3.33
CA GLU A 306 -9.64 8.29 4.42
C GLU A 306 -9.60 9.81 4.16
N LEU A 307 -8.93 10.30 3.11
CA LEU A 307 -8.82 11.75 2.84
C LEU A 307 -10.04 12.39 2.12
N SER A 308 -11.14 11.66 1.93
CA SER A 308 -12.32 12.15 1.19
C SER A 308 -13.54 12.50 2.07
N ILE A 309 -13.48 12.36 3.40
CA ILE A 309 -14.70 12.35 4.26
C ILE A 309 -14.82 13.56 5.22
N SER A 310 -13.89 14.52 5.27
CA SER A 310 -13.98 15.62 6.27
C SER A 310 -14.78 16.87 5.85
N TYR A 311 -15.45 16.91 4.69
CA TYR A 311 -16.18 18.13 4.25
C TYR A 311 -17.71 18.07 4.34
N LEU A 312 -18.33 17.03 4.93
CA LEU A 312 -19.80 16.92 4.99
C LEU A 312 -20.33 16.37 6.34
N ASN A 313 -20.49 17.26 7.32
CA ASN A 313 -21.77 17.58 7.99
C ASN A 313 -21.63 17.96 9.47
N THR A 314 -21.91 19.24 9.74
CA THR A 314 -22.44 19.78 11.00
C THR A 314 -23.97 19.62 11.05
N THR A 315 -24.53 19.46 12.27
CA THR A 315 -25.97 19.38 12.65
C THR A 315 -26.64 18.01 12.36
N THR A 316 -27.34 17.29 13.25
CA THR A 316 -28.20 17.57 14.43
C THR A 316 -28.18 16.38 15.44
N SER A 317 -28.89 16.53 16.56
CA SER A 317 -28.65 15.93 17.88
C SER A 317 -29.29 14.56 18.23
N SER A 318 -28.67 13.94 19.26
CA SER A 318 -29.23 13.16 20.38
C SER A 318 -29.11 11.61 20.38
N ALA A 319 -28.59 11.15 21.54
CA ALA A 319 -28.61 9.83 22.19
C ALA A 319 -27.78 8.64 21.62
N TYR A 320 -26.74 8.27 22.39
CA TYR A 320 -25.91 7.05 22.29
C TYR A 320 -26.48 5.89 23.16
N PRO A 321 -25.95 4.63 23.11
CA PRO A 321 -24.90 4.08 22.24
C PRO A 321 -25.30 2.74 21.56
N LYS A 322 -24.72 2.41 20.38
CA LYS A 322 -24.45 1.03 19.94
C LYS A 322 -23.48 0.96 18.73
N SER A 323 -22.37 0.29 19.03
CA SER A 323 -21.17 -0.12 18.28
C SER A 323 -21.23 -0.36 16.76
N ALA A 324 -20.22 0.19 16.08
CA ALA A 324 -19.47 -0.32 14.91
C ALA A 324 -20.18 -0.64 13.58
N VAL A 325 -21.51 -0.68 13.51
CA VAL A 325 -22.24 -1.10 12.29
C VAL A 325 -22.93 0.06 11.55
N SER A 326 -23.14 1.22 12.19
CA SER A 326 -23.80 2.37 11.52
C SER A 326 -22.86 3.24 10.68
N VAL A 327 -21.54 3.17 10.91
CA VAL A 327 -20.55 3.99 10.20
C VAL A 327 -20.40 3.56 8.73
N ILE A 328 -20.54 2.25 8.45
CA ILE A 328 -20.41 1.68 7.10
C ILE A 328 -21.62 2.03 6.20
N LYS A 329 -22.81 2.25 6.79
CA LYS A 329 -24.03 2.60 6.03
C LYS A 329 -24.05 4.05 5.53
N ASN A 330 -23.34 4.96 6.18
CA ASN A 330 -23.31 6.37 5.78
C ASN A 330 -22.24 6.67 4.72
N THR A 331 -21.18 5.86 4.62
CA THR A 331 -20.12 5.99 3.61
C THR A 331 -20.59 5.69 2.18
N LEU A 332 -21.56 4.78 2.01
CA LEU A 332 -22.09 4.40 0.69
C LEU A 332 -23.03 5.44 0.07
N ASN A 333 -23.61 6.35 0.87
CA ASN A 333 -24.46 7.43 0.37
C ASN A 333 -23.66 8.65 -0.13
N ALA A 334 -22.39 8.81 0.24
CA ALA A 334 -21.58 9.96 -0.20
C ALA A 334 -21.10 9.84 -1.66
N VAL A 335 -20.88 8.62 -2.16
CA VAL A 335 -20.44 8.36 -3.54
C VAL A 335 -21.55 8.65 -4.56
N SER A 336 -22.82 8.42 -4.22
CA SER A 336 -23.95 8.74 -5.11
C SER A 336 -24.24 10.25 -5.19
N VAL A 337 -23.94 11.00 -4.13
CA VAL A 337 -24.09 12.46 -4.08
C VAL A 337 -23.03 13.17 -4.92
N ILE A 338 -21.78 12.69 -4.90
CA ILE A 338 -20.69 13.25 -5.71
C ILE A 338 -20.91 12.99 -7.21
N ASN A 339 -21.40 11.81 -7.57
CA ASN A 339 -21.75 11.50 -8.97
C ASN A 339 -22.95 12.31 -9.48
N ASN A 340 -23.99 12.52 -8.65
CA ASN A 340 -25.11 13.39 -9.00
C ASN A 340 -24.72 14.88 -9.12
N PHE A 341 -23.77 15.36 -8.32
CA PHE A 341 -23.27 16.74 -8.39
C PHE A 341 -22.44 17.00 -9.66
N MET A 342 -21.64 16.02 -10.07
CA MET A 342 -20.86 16.04 -11.32
C MET A 342 -21.74 15.96 -12.58
N GLU A 343 -22.90 15.28 -12.51
CA GLU A 343 -23.85 15.24 -13.63
C GLU A 343 -24.63 16.54 -13.83
N THR A 344 -24.91 17.28 -12.76
CA THR A 344 -25.82 18.43 -12.78
C THR A 344 -25.14 19.80 -12.91
N SER A 345 -23.83 19.91 -12.66
CA SER A 345 -23.16 21.22 -12.47
C SER A 345 -22.09 21.61 -13.49
N PHE A 346 -21.68 20.72 -14.42
CA PHE A 346 -20.56 20.99 -15.35
C PHE A 346 -20.86 20.59 -16.79
N THR A 347 -20.37 21.40 -17.74
CA THR A 347 -20.53 21.15 -19.19
C THR A 347 -19.52 20.12 -19.71
N SER A 348 -19.79 19.49 -20.86
CA SER A 348 -18.95 18.41 -21.43
C SER A 348 -17.45 18.76 -21.66
N PRO A 349 -17.05 20.02 -21.94
CA PRO A 349 -15.64 20.40 -22.04
C PRO A 349 -14.93 20.44 -20.67
N GLU A 350 -15.63 20.86 -19.61
CA GLU A 350 -15.08 21.00 -18.25
C GLU A 350 -14.85 19.63 -17.59
N LYS A 351 -15.74 18.66 -17.86
CA LYS A 351 -15.57 17.26 -17.45
C LYS A 351 -14.26 16.67 -18.00
N LYS A 352 -13.94 16.92 -19.28
CA LYS A 352 -12.72 16.41 -19.92
C LYS A 352 -11.43 16.95 -19.28
N VAL A 353 -11.43 18.20 -18.83
CA VAL A 353 -10.26 18.84 -18.20
C VAL A 353 -10.02 18.30 -16.78
N ILE A 354 -11.08 18.10 -16.01
CA ILE A 354 -11.01 17.60 -14.63
C ILE A 354 -10.64 16.11 -14.59
N THR A 355 -11.23 15.27 -15.46
CA THR A 355 -10.88 13.84 -15.55
C THR A 355 -9.42 13.66 -16.00
N SER A 356 -8.95 14.46 -16.96
CA SER A 356 -7.54 14.43 -17.40
C SER A 356 -6.53 14.90 -16.35
N SER A 357 -6.98 15.68 -15.36
CA SER A 357 -6.15 16.18 -14.26
C SER A 357 -6.10 15.18 -13.09
N LEU A 358 -7.22 14.49 -12.83
CA LEU A 358 -7.30 13.37 -11.89
C LEU A 358 -6.48 12.16 -12.35
N GLU A 359 -6.58 11.76 -13.63
CA GLU A 359 -5.74 10.70 -14.22
C GLU A 359 -4.24 11.06 -14.15
N ARG A 360 -3.88 12.33 -14.31
CA ARG A 360 -2.49 12.82 -14.13
C ARG A 360 -2.02 12.82 -12.68
N PHE A 361 -2.93 12.82 -11.70
CA PHE A 361 -2.60 12.83 -10.27
C PHE A 361 -2.39 11.40 -9.73
N THR A 362 -3.20 10.43 -10.18
CA THR A 362 -3.01 8.99 -9.87
C THR A 362 -1.76 8.41 -10.50
N LEU A 363 -1.31 8.94 -11.65
CA LEU A 363 -0.07 8.50 -12.32
C LEU A 363 1.23 9.08 -11.73
N ARG A 364 1.17 10.03 -10.79
CA ARG A 364 2.36 10.71 -10.23
C ARG A 364 2.85 10.20 -8.88
N SER A 365 2.09 9.37 -8.17
CA SER A 365 2.43 8.93 -6.80
C SER A 365 3.25 7.63 -6.71
N VAL A 366 3.75 7.09 -7.82
CA VAL A 366 4.74 6.00 -7.84
C VAL A 366 5.87 6.37 -8.80
N LYS A 367 6.69 7.34 -8.42
CA LYS A 367 8.07 7.42 -8.92
C LYS A 367 9.01 7.36 -7.72
N THR A 368 9.18 6.14 -7.21
CA THR A 368 10.51 5.76 -6.76
C THR A 368 11.45 6.17 -7.89
N HIS A 369 12.51 6.92 -7.60
CA HIS A 369 13.60 7.04 -8.57
C HIS A 369 14.28 5.66 -8.64
N SER A 370 13.59 4.69 -9.25
CA SER A 370 14.26 3.60 -9.91
C SER A 370 15.09 4.25 -11.01
N MET A 371 16.40 4.00 -11.02
CA MET A 371 17.23 4.41 -12.15
C MET A 371 16.75 3.76 -13.47
N TYR A 372 15.87 2.75 -13.37
CA TYR A 372 15.26 2.01 -14.46
C TYR A 372 13.72 2.15 -14.43
N ASP A 373 13.16 2.97 -15.32
CA ASP A 373 11.73 3.33 -15.37
C ASP A 373 11.23 3.24 -16.83
N PRO A 374 10.99 2.01 -17.35
CA PRO A 374 10.47 1.82 -18.71
C PRO A 374 9.13 2.50 -18.91
N LYS A 375 8.93 3.08 -20.09
CA LYS A 375 7.73 3.82 -20.44
C LYS A 375 7.15 3.38 -21.78
N PRO A 376 5.84 3.58 -21.98
CA PRO A 376 5.29 3.61 -23.33
C PRO A 376 6.11 4.52 -24.24
N GLY A 377 6.47 4.03 -25.42
CA GLY A 377 7.37 4.65 -26.38
C GLY A 377 8.81 4.11 -26.35
N ASP A 378 9.24 3.50 -25.25
CA ASP A 378 10.55 2.85 -25.17
C ASP A 378 10.57 1.57 -26.04
N ARG A 379 11.75 1.20 -26.51
CA ARG A 379 11.91 -0.03 -27.29
C ARG A 379 12.27 -1.22 -26.40
N LEU A 380 11.91 -2.43 -26.81
CA LEU A 380 12.26 -3.65 -26.08
C LEU A 380 13.76 -3.81 -25.84
N GLU A 381 14.62 -3.31 -26.74
CA GLU A 381 16.07 -3.42 -26.56
C GLU A 381 16.58 -2.62 -25.34
N SER A 382 15.82 -1.59 -24.93
CA SER A 382 16.09 -0.80 -23.74
C SER A 382 15.58 -1.43 -22.44
N LEU A 383 14.79 -2.51 -22.53
CA LEU A 383 14.34 -3.21 -21.34
C LEU A 383 15.51 -3.94 -20.67
N ASP A 384 15.60 -3.86 -19.35
CA ASP A 384 16.42 -4.75 -18.55
C ASP A 384 15.80 -6.15 -18.56
N THR A 385 16.61 -7.16 -18.28
CA THR A 385 16.18 -8.56 -18.32
C THR A 385 16.45 -9.25 -16.98
N PRO A 386 15.65 -10.28 -16.63
CA PRO A 386 14.54 -10.82 -17.41
C PRO A 386 13.25 -9.98 -17.33
N SER A 387 12.52 -9.87 -18.44
CA SER A 387 11.27 -9.08 -18.54
C SER A 387 10.16 -9.84 -19.25
N MET A 388 8.93 -9.80 -18.71
CA MET A 388 7.74 -10.39 -19.33
C MET A 388 7.15 -9.44 -20.37
N ILE A 389 7.19 -9.84 -21.63
CA ILE A 389 6.75 -9.03 -22.77
C ILE A 389 5.52 -9.63 -23.43
N VAL A 390 4.68 -8.78 -24.02
CA VAL A 390 3.47 -9.20 -24.74
C VAL A 390 3.41 -8.54 -26.11
N ASP A 391 3.27 -9.34 -27.17
CA ASP A 391 2.95 -8.85 -28.51
C ASP A 391 1.46 -8.55 -28.61
N LEU A 392 1.13 -7.26 -28.74
CA LEU A 392 -0.26 -6.78 -28.75
C LEU A 392 -1.04 -7.25 -29.98
N ASP A 393 -0.41 -7.31 -31.15
CA ASP A 393 -1.09 -7.73 -32.38
C ASP A 393 -1.51 -9.20 -32.27
N ILE A 394 -0.61 -10.06 -31.78
CA ILE A 394 -0.90 -11.48 -31.57
C ILE A 394 -1.93 -11.69 -30.46
N MET A 395 -1.81 -10.97 -29.33
CA MET A 395 -2.77 -11.08 -28.22
C MET A 395 -4.18 -10.68 -28.66
N GLU A 396 -4.31 -9.57 -29.40
CA GLU A 396 -5.60 -9.11 -29.92
C GLU A 396 -6.17 -10.07 -30.96
N GLU A 397 -5.33 -10.65 -31.83
CA GLU A 397 -5.72 -11.71 -32.75
C GLU A 397 -6.26 -12.94 -32.00
N ASN A 398 -5.59 -13.37 -30.92
CA ASN A 398 -6.07 -14.47 -30.08
C ASN A 398 -7.45 -14.18 -29.47
N ILE A 399 -7.67 -12.96 -28.97
CA ILE A 399 -8.98 -12.52 -28.47
C ILE A 399 -10.03 -12.57 -29.58
N GLN A 400 -9.71 -12.05 -30.76
CA GLN A 400 -10.63 -12.07 -31.90
C GLN A 400 -10.96 -13.50 -32.34
N LYS A 401 -9.96 -14.39 -32.44
CA LYS A 401 -10.12 -15.81 -32.78
C LYS A 401 -11.08 -16.50 -31.81
N LEU A 402 -10.89 -16.31 -30.50
CA LEU A 402 -11.79 -16.90 -29.50
C LEU A 402 -13.22 -16.40 -29.68
N MET A 403 -13.40 -15.08 -29.84
CA MET A 403 -14.72 -14.49 -30.00
C MET A 403 -15.41 -14.96 -31.28
N LEU A 404 -14.67 -15.08 -32.40
CA LEU A 404 -15.18 -15.62 -33.66
C LEU A 404 -15.58 -17.10 -33.55
N LEU A 405 -14.81 -17.88 -32.79
CA LEU A 405 -15.07 -19.30 -32.56
C LEU A 405 -16.34 -19.52 -31.72
N LEU A 406 -16.53 -18.73 -30.66
CA LEU A 406 -17.54 -19.03 -29.63
C LEU A 406 -18.83 -18.22 -29.72
N LYS A 407 -18.79 -16.95 -30.17
CA LYS A 407 -20.00 -16.10 -30.25
C LYS A 407 -21.13 -16.72 -31.09
N PRO A 408 -20.87 -17.36 -32.25
CA PRO A 408 -21.93 -17.98 -33.04
C PRO A 408 -22.66 -19.13 -32.33
N LEU A 409 -22.05 -19.72 -31.30
CA LEU A 409 -22.61 -20.84 -30.54
C LEU A 409 -23.58 -20.41 -29.44
N ALA A 410 -23.81 -19.11 -29.28
CA ALA A 410 -24.74 -18.52 -28.31
C ALA A 410 -24.47 -18.93 -26.84
N VAL A 411 -23.24 -19.33 -26.52
CA VAL A 411 -22.77 -19.52 -25.15
C VAL A 411 -22.13 -18.24 -24.63
N ASN A 412 -22.21 -18.04 -23.31
CA ASN A 412 -21.48 -16.96 -22.67
C ASN A 412 -19.99 -17.32 -22.59
N ILE A 413 -19.13 -16.31 -22.70
CA ILE A 413 -17.68 -16.47 -22.53
C ILE A 413 -17.32 -15.73 -21.24
N ARG A 414 -16.77 -16.44 -20.26
CA ARG A 414 -16.35 -15.91 -18.96
C ARG A 414 -14.87 -16.24 -18.72
N PRO A 415 -13.94 -15.48 -19.30
CA PRO A 415 -12.53 -15.84 -19.27
C PRO A 415 -11.97 -15.93 -17.86
N HIS A 416 -10.99 -16.81 -17.68
CA HIS A 416 -10.37 -17.01 -16.37
C HIS A 416 -9.18 -16.09 -16.15
N LEU A 417 -9.29 -15.19 -15.17
CA LEU A 417 -8.28 -14.17 -14.87
C LEU A 417 -7.14 -14.66 -13.97
N LYS A 418 -7.13 -15.94 -13.55
CA LYS A 418 -5.96 -16.50 -12.86
C LYS A 418 -4.72 -16.50 -13.78
N THR A 419 -4.97 -16.52 -15.09
CA THR A 419 -3.97 -16.44 -16.17
C THR A 419 -3.42 -15.02 -16.32
N THR A 420 -4.28 -14.00 -16.38
CA THR A 420 -3.86 -12.62 -16.68
C THR A 420 -3.57 -11.78 -15.45
N LYS A 421 -4.22 -12.07 -14.32
CA LYS A 421 -4.06 -11.38 -13.04
C LYS A 421 -4.10 -9.84 -13.11
N SER A 422 -4.69 -9.30 -14.17
CA SER A 422 -4.69 -7.88 -14.51
C SER A 422 -6.10 -7.39 -14.83
N PRO A 423 -6.63 -6.40 -14.08
CA PRO A 423 -7.90 -5.75 -14.37
C PRO A 423 -7.95 -5.09 -15.75
N ILE A 424 -6.81 -4.63 -16.27
CA ILE A 424 -6.73 -4.00 -17.60
C ILE A 424 -7.06 -5.03 -18.68
N LEU A 425 -6.45 -6.21 -18.60
CA LEU A 425 -6.72 -7.32 -19.52
C LEU A 425 -8.15 -7.85 -19.34
N ALA A 426 -8.67 -7.89 -18.12
CA ALA A 426 -10.07 -8.23 -17.87
C ALA A 426 -11.03 -7.29 -18.61
N LYS A 427 -10.78 -5.97 -18.55
CA LYS A 427 -11.57 -4.95 -19.27
C LYS A 427 -11.47 -5.12 -20.79
N LYS A 428 -10.30 -5.45 -21.34
CA LYS A 428 -10.13 -5.73 -22.78
C LYS A 428 -10.95 -6.95 -23.21
N LEU A 429 -10.96 -8.02 -22.40
CA LEU A 429 -11.77 -9.23 -22.67
C LEU A 429 -13.28 -8.95 -22.61
N ILE A 430 -13.73 -8.17 -21.62
CA ILE A 430 -15.13 -7.75 -21.51
C ILE A 430 -15.53 -6.86 -22.69
N ALA A 431 -14.68 -5.90 -23.07
CA ALA A 431 -14.91 -5.05 -24.24
C ALA A 431 -14.98 -5.86 -25.55
N ALA A 432 -14.23 -6.96 -25.65
CA ALA A 432 -14.32 -7.88 -26.79
C ALA A 432 -15.60 -8.74 -26.80
N GLY A 433 -16.39 -8.73 -25.72
CA GLY A 433 -17.70 -9.39 -25.63
C GLY A 433 -17.78 -10.52 -24.60
N ALA A 434 -16.82 -10.64 -23.69
CA ALA A 434 -16.97 -11.52 -22.53
C ALA A 434 -18.08 -11.00 -21.60
N LYS A 435 -18.87 -11.92 -21.02
CA LYS A 435 -19.98 -11.59 -20.12
C LYS A 435 -19.49 -11.03 -18.77
N GLY A 436 -18.36 -11.53 -18.31
CA GLY A 436 -17.75 -11.25 -17.02
C GLY A 436 -16.43 -12.01 -16.95
N ALA A 437 -16.01 -12.39 -15.74
CA ALA A 437 -14.77 -13.12 -15.54
C ALA A 437 -14.83 -14.18 -14.44
N CYS A 438 -13.92 -15.15 -14.51
CA CYS A 438 -13.66 -16.13 -13.46
C CYS A 438 -12.36 -15.79 -12.72
N VAL A 439 -12.35 -15.97 -11.40
CA VAL A 439 -11.16 -15.84 -10.55
C VAL A 439 -11.02 -17.07 -9.67
N ALA A 440 -9.79 -17.48 -9.36
CA ALA A 440 -9.56 -18.76 -8.68
C ALA A 440 -9.60 -18.61 -7.16
N LYS A 441 -9.40 -17.40 -6.64
CA LYS A 441 -9.35 -17.13 -5.20
C LYS A 441 -10.12 -15.88 -4.80
N LEU A 442 -10.59 -15.88 -3.55
CA LEU A 442 -11.29 -14.73 -2.97
C LEU A 442 -10.44 -13.46 -2.98
N SER A 443 -9.15 -13.58 -2.65
CA SER A 443 -8.21 -12.46 -2.71
C SER A 443 -8.02 -11.88 -4.12
N GLU A 444 -8.18 -12.67 -5.18
CA GLU A 444 -8.22 -12.14 -6.56
C GLU A 444 -9.52 -11.40 -6.82
N ALA A 445 -10.64 -11.98 -6.39
CA ALA A 445 -11.97 -11.38 -6.55
C ALA A 445 -12.05 -10.00 -5.90
N GLU A 446 -11.49 -9.83 -4.70
CA GLU A 446 -11.46 -8.53 -4.00
C GLU A 446 -10.76 -7.43 -4.81
N VAL A 447 -9.62 -7.75 -5.44
CA VAL A 447 -8.87 -6.79 -6.27
C VAL A 447 -9.62 -6.50 -7.57
N MET A 448 -10.09 -7.55 -8.25
CA MET A 448 -10.79 -7.38 -9.53
C MET A 448 -12.10 -6.59 -9.36
N ALA A 449 -12.84 -6.85 -8.29
CA ALA A 449 -14.08 -6.15 -7.97
C ALA A 449 -13.82 -4.67 -7.61
N ALA A 450 -12.76 -4.38 -6.85
CA ALA A 450 -12.37 -3.01 -6.53
C ALA A 450 -12.01 -2.19 -7.78
N GLU A 451 -11.54 -2.85 -8.84
CA GLU A 451 -11.18 -2.25 -10.12
C GLU A 451 -12.35 -2.16 -11.13
N GLY A 452 -13.56 -2.46 -10.66
CA GLY A 452 -14.81 -2.30 -11.42
C GLY A 452 -15.22 -3.53 -12.25
N ILE A 453 -14.65 -4.71 -11.98
CA ILE A 453 -15.11 -5.96 -12.61
C ILE A 453 -16.25 -6.54 -11.75
N GLU A 454 -17.50 -6.31 -12.17
CA GLU A 454 -18.68 -6.59 -11.32
C GLU A 454 -19.23 -8.03 -11.43
N ASP A 455 -19.27 -8.60 -12.64
CA ASP A 455 -19.75 -9.98 -12.88
C ASP A 455 -18.58 -10.97 -12.76
N LEU A 456 -18.27 -11.36 -11.52
CA LEU A 456 -17.18 -12.27 -11.17
C LEU A 456 -17.72 -13.57 -10.59
N LEU A 457 -17.26 -14.70 -11.14
CA LEU A 457 -17.44 -16.02 -10.57
C LEU A 457 -16.15 -16.46 -9.86
N ILE A 458 -16.24 -16.74 -8.57
CA ILE A 458 -15.15 -17.37 -7.81
C ILE A 458 -15.26 -18.88 -7.98
N THR A 459 -14.35 -19.47 -8.74
CA THR A 459 -14.39 -20.87 -9.19
C THR A 459 -13.73 -21.85 -8.21
N CYS A 460 -13.60 -21.47 -6.94
CA CYS A 460 -13.04 -22.27 -5.87
C CYS A 460 -13.85 -22.11 -4.58
N GLU A 461 -13.99 -23.19 -3.83
CA GLU A 461 -14.79 -23.28 -2.61
C GLU A 461 -14.26 -22.33 -1.52
N ILE A 462 -15.17 -21.54 -0.95
CA ILE A 462 -14.85 -20.62 0.14
C ILE A 462 -15.07 -21.31 1.49
N VAL A 463 -13.99 -21.87 2.03
CA VAL A 463 -14.01 -22.58 3.31
C VAL A 463 -13.16 -21.87 4.36
N GLY A 464 -13.69 -21.80 5.59
CA GLY A 464 -13.01 -21.28 6.77
C GLY A 464 -13.50 -19.88 7.18
N PRO A 465 -13.57 -19.60 8.50
CA PRO A 465 -14.25 -18.41 9.03
C PRO A 465 -13.66 -17.09 8.51
N VAL A 466 -12.35 -17.02 8.31
CA VAL A 466 -11.68 -15.82 7.78
C VAL A 466 -12.08 -15.53 6.33
N LYS A 467 -12.15 -16.56 5.48
CA LYS A 467 -12.53 -16.38 4.07
C LYS A 467 -14.01 -16.06 3.95
N VAL A 468 -14.85 -16.75 4.73
CA VAL A 468 -16.30 -16.49 4.76
C VAL A 468 -16.59 -15.05 5.20
N ALA A 469 -15.93 -14.55 6.26
CA ALA A 469 -16.08 -13.16 6.70
C ALA A 469 -15.67 -12.15 5.60
N ARG A 470 -14.56 -12.42 4.91
CA ARG A 470 -14.11 -11.60 3.77
C ARG A 470 -15.08 -11.64 2.59
N LEU A 471 -15.64 -12.81 2.28
CA LEU A 471 -16.66 -12.97 1.24
C LEU A 471 -17.92 -12.15 1.56
N VAL A 472 -18.36 -12.13 2.82
CA VAL A 472 -19.51 -11.31 3.25
C VAL A 472 -19.22 -9.83 2.99
N GLU A 473 -18.03 -9.33 3.32
CA GLU A 473 -17.65 -7.93 3.05
C GLU A 473 -17.54 -7.64 1.56
N LEU A 474 -16.97 -8.56 0.78
CA LEU A 474 -16.87 -8.45 -0.67
C LEU A 474 -18.26 -8.37 -1.30
N PHE A 475 -19.15 -9.30 -0.95
CA PHE A 475 -20.51 -9.36 -1.50
C PHE A 475 -21.37 -8.16 -1.08
N ARG A 476 -21.17 -7.62 0.13
CA ARG A 476 -21.82 -6.38 0.56
C ARG A 476 -21.52 -5.22 -0.38
N LYS A 477 -20.26 -5.10 -0.83
CA LYS A 477 -19.81 -4.03 -1.72
C LYS A 477 -20.12 -4.34 -3.19
N HIS A 478 -20.03 -5.61 -3.56
CA HIS A 478 -20.14 -6.09 -4.94
C HIS A 478 -21.18 -7.22 -5.01
N PRO A 479 -22.48 -6.88 -5.06
CA PRO A 479 -23.57 -7.86 -5.00
C PRO A 479 -23.75 -8.66 -6.31
N GLY A 480 -22.85 -8.48 -7.28
CA GLY A 480 -22.74 -9.26 -8.52
C GLY A 480 -21.82 -10.48 -8.39
N ILE A 481 -21.10 -10.61 -7.27
CA ILE A 481 -20.19 -11.76 -7.03
C ILE A 481 -21.00 -13.06 -6.96
N GLN A 482 -20.50 -14.06 -7.67
CA GLN A 482 -21.01 -15.43 -7.69
C GLN A 482 -19.93 -16.36 -7.13
N ILE A 483 -20.34 -17.45 -6.50
CA ILE A 483 -19.43 -18.44 -5.90
C ILE A 483 -19.81 -19.86 -6.29
N VAL A 484 -18.87 -20.77 -6.12
CA VAL A 484 -19.14 -22.21 -6.15
C VAL A 484 -19.19 -22.81 -4.76
N VAL A 485 -19.96 -23.89 -4.60
CA VAL A 485 -20.01 -24.73 -3.40
C VAL A 485 -20.10 -26.20 -3.79
N ASP A 486 -19.46 -27.08 -3.03
CA ASP A 486 -19.50 -28.53 -3.24
C ASP A 486 -19.95 -29.32 -2.00
N SER A 487 -20.27 -28.63 -0.90
CA SER A 487 -20.55 -29.24 0.39
C SER A 487 -21.60 -28.48 1.21
N GLU A 488 -22.40 -29.23 1.97
CA GLU A 488 -23.38 -28.65 2.89
C GLU A 488 -22.72 -27.79 3.97
N ILE A 489 -21.53 -28.18 4.43
CA ILE A 489 -20.76 -27.46 5.44
C ILE A 489 -20.39 -26.06 4.93
N GLY A 490 -19.81 -25.98 3.72
CA GLY A 490 -19.44 -24.71 3.10
C GLY A 490 -20.65 -23.82 2.85
N ALA A 491 -21.70 -24.37 2.24
CA ALA A 491 -22.94 -23.65 1.98
C ALA A 491 -23.58 -23.10 3.28
N THR A 492 -23.72 -23.93 4.30
CA THR A 492 -24.33 -23.52 5.59
C THR A 492 -23.53 -22.44 6.29
N ALA A 493 -22.20 -22.52 6.26
CA ALA A 493 -21.33 -21.52 6.87
C ALA A 493 -21.47 -20.15 6.18
N ILE A 494 -21.57 -20.13 4.85
CA ILE A 494 -21.76 -18.90 4.08
C ILE A 494 -23.16 -18.31 4.32
N ASP A 495 -24.22 -19.13 4.27
CA ASP A 495 -25.59 -18.68 4.58
C ASP A 495 -25.68 -18.07 5.99
N THR A 496 -25.13 -18.77 6.98
CA THR A 496 -25.09 -18.30 8.37
C THR A 496 -24.39 -16.96 8.49
N ALA A 497 -23.22 -16.81 7.86
CA ALA A 497 -22.47 -15.56 7.92
C ALA A 497 -23.19 -14.41 7.20
N LEU A 498 -23.82 -14.66 6.05
CA LEU A 498 -24.62 -13.66 5.33
C LEU A 498 -25.83 -13.21 6.17
N ARG A 499 -26.55 -14.17 6.77
CA ARG A 499 -27.66 -13.91 7.69
C ARG A 499 -27.23 -13.02 8.85
N ASP A 500 -26.18 -13.41 9.56
CA ASP A 500 -25.71 -12.72 10.76
C ASP A 500 -25.16 -11.31 10.43
N SER A 501 -24.75 -11.09 9.17
CA SER A 501 -24.31 -9.80 8.65
C SER A 501 -25.46 -8.85 8.26
N GLY A 502 -26.70 -9.34 8.24
CA GLY A 502 -27.91 -8.58 7.88
C GLY A 502 -28.12 -8.34 6.38
N ILE A 503 -27.31 -8.93 5.50
CA ILE A 503 -27.48 -8.83 4.04
C ILE A 503 -28.72 -9.63 3.63
N GLN A 504 -29.71 -8.98 3.03
CA GLN A 504 -30.97 -9.64 2.62
C GLN A 504 -30.90 -10.27 1.22
N LYS A 505 -30.01 -9.77 0.36
CA LYS A 505 -29.88 -10.29 -1.00
C LYS A 505 -29.18 -11.65 -0.93
N PRO A 506 -29.74 -12.73 -1.50
CA PRO A 506 -29.03 -13.99 -1.56
C PRO A 506 -27.87 -13.91 -2.55
N ILE A 507 -26.72 -14.48 -2.19
CA ILE A 507 -25.59 -14.64 -3.11
C ILE A 507 -25.91 -15.74 -4.12
N GLN A 508 -25.54 -15.53 -5.38
CA GLN A 508 -25.72 -16.53 -6.43
C GLN A 508 -24.65 -17.61 -6.30
N VAL A 509 -25.09 -18.87 -6.27
CA VAL A 509 -24.21 -20.02 -6.10
C VAL A 509 -24.37 -21.03 -7.22
N LEU A 510 -23.26 -21.64 -7.60
CA LEU A 510 -23.23 -22.80 -8.47
C LEU A 510 -22.73 -24.01 -7.67
N ILE A 511 -23.27 -25.18 -7.97
CA ILE A 511 -22.70 -26.43 -7.43
C ILE A 511 -21.47 -26.79 -8.27
N ASP A 512 -20.29 -26.89 -7.66
CA ASP A 512 -19.10 -27.46 -8.32
C ASP A 512 -19.27 -28.99 -8.39
N LEU A 513 -19.11 -29.56 -9.58
CA LEU A 513 -19.36 -30.96 -9.88
C LEU A 513 -18.09 -31.64 -10.36
N ASP A 514 -17.79 -32.80 -9.80
CA ASP A 514 -16.71 -33.64 -10.33
C ASP A 514 -17.16 -34.34 -11.62
N VAL A 515 -16.55 -33.95 -12.73
CA VAL A 515 -16.79 -34.49 -14.08
C VAL A 515 -15.67 -35.41 -14.55
N GLY A 516 -14.83 -35.90 -13.63
CA GLY A 516 -13.76 -36.86 -13.86
C GLY A 516 -12.35 -36.38 -13.47
N LEU A 517 -12.21 -35.12 -13.03
CA LEU A 517 -10.90 -34.58 -12.62
C LEU A 517 -10.52 -35.06 -11.20
N HIS A 518 -11.50 -35.35 -10.35
CA HIS A 518 -11.27 -35.80 -8.97
C HIS A 518 -10.42 -34.82 -8.14
N ARG A 519 -10.63 -33.51 -8.34
CA ARG A 519 -9.92 -32.44 -7.61
C ARG A 519 -10.77 -31.81 -6.50
N THR A 520 -11.91 -31.28 -6.90
CA THR A 520 -12.98 -30.68 -6.09
C THR A 520 -14.31 -31.05 -6.74
N GLY A 521 -15.41 -30.66 -6.10
CA GLY A 521 -16.73 -30.84 -6.66
C GLY A 521 -17.44 -32.07 -6.12
N VAL A 522 -18.76 -31.96 -6.04
CA VAL A 522 -19.62 -33.02 -5.55
C VAL A 522 -19.76 -34.11 -6.61
N ALA A 523 -19.89 -35.37 -6.20
CA ALA A 523 -20.21 -36.45 -7.11
C ALA A 523 -21.62 -36.24 -7.73
N PRO A 524 -21.83 -36.56 -9.02
CA PRO A 524 -23.11 -36.34 -9.73
C PRO A 524 -24.35 -36.87 -9.00
N GLU A 525 -24.23 -38.04 -8.36
CA GLU A 525 -25.29 -38.69 -7.60
C GLU A 525 -25.66 -37.96 -6.30
N LEU A 526 -24.74 -37.16 -5.74
CA LEU A 526 -24.93 -36.38 -4.52
C LEU A 526 -25.38 -34.94 -4.80
N ALA A 527 -25.22 -34.44 -6.03
CA ALA A 527 -25.64 -33.10 -6.42
C ALA A 527 -27.12 -32.79 -6.12
N PRO A 528 -28.09 -33.72 -6.30
CA PRO A 528 -29.49 -33.46 -5.91
C PRO A 528 -29.68 -33.22 -4.41
N ALA A 529 -28.93 -33.92 -3.55
CA ALA A 529 -29.01 -33.73 -2.10
C ALA A 529 -28.47 -32.35 -1.71
N LEU A 530 -27.33 -31.95 -2.29
CA LEU A 530 -26.75 -30.62 -2.07
C LEU A 530 -27.66 -29.50 -2.60
N ALA A 531 -28.25 -29.66 -3.78
CA ALA A 531 -29.22 -28.71 -4.32
C ALA A 531 -30.46 -28.55 -3.41
N GLN A 532 -30.96 -29.67 -2.87
CA GLN A 532 -32.05 -29.66 -1.90
C GLN A 532 -31.63 -28.93 -0.61
N HIS A 533 -30.44 -29.17 -0.10
CA HIS A 533 -29.90 -28.45 1.07
C HIS A 533 -29.81 -26.95 0.81
N ILE A 534 -29.19 -26.54 -0.30
CA ILE A 534 -29.08 -25.11 -0.69
C ILE A 534 -30.45 -24.45 -0.78
N SER A 535 -31.49 -25.15 -1.24
CA SER A 535 -32.85 -24.60 -1.33
C SER A 535 -33.50 -24.28 0.03
N THR A 536 -32.97 -24.86 1.11
CA THR A 536 -33.42 -24.53 2.48
C THR A 536 -32.70 -23.30 3.06
N LEU A 537 -31.63 -22.84 2.40
CA LEU A 537 -30.81 -21.73 2.85
C LEU A 537 -31.30 -20.43 2.20
N SER A 538 -31.64 -19.44 3.02
CA SER A 538 -32.36 -18.23 2.58
C SER A 538 -31.45 -17.16 1.97
N HIS A 539 -30.14 -17.21 2.23
CA HIS A 539 -29.13 -16.26 1.75
C HIS A 539 -28.31 -16.81 0.58
N LEU A 540 -28.66 -17.98 0.06
CA LEU A 540 -28.06 -18.57 -1.13
C LEU A 540 -29.14 -18.74 -2.19
N LYS A 541 -28.80 -18.43 -3.44
CA LYS A 541 -29.65 -18.70 -4.58
C LYS A 541 -28.90 -19.61 -5.54
N LEU A 542 -29.36 -20.86 -5.66
CA LEU A 542 -28.84 -21.79 -6.66
C LEU A 542 -29.11 -21.22 -8.06
N LEU A 543 -28.04 -20.84 -8.76
CA LEU A 543 -28.08 -20.30 -10.12
C LEU A 543 -27.81 -21.40 -11.16
N GLY A 544 -26.97 -22.36 -10.80
CA GLY A 544 -26.39 -23.25 -11.79
C GLY A 544 -25.49 -24.33 -11.24
N ILE A 545 -24.73 -24.93 -12.14
CA ILE A 545 -23.67 -25.89 -11.83
C ILE A 545 -22.40 -25.55 -12.63
N GLN A 546 -21.25 -25.83 -12.02
CA GLN A 546 -19.94 -25.80 -12.65
C GLN A 546 -19.40 -27.22 -12.75
N GLY A 547 -18.66 -27.54 -13.81
CA GLY A 547 -17.80 -28.72 -13.84
C GLY A 547 -16.58 -28.46 -14.70
N TYR A 548 -15.39 -28.58 -14.14
CA TYR A 548 -14.14 -28.27 -14.83
C TYR A 548 -13.31 -29.53 -15.12
N GLU A 549 -13.20 -29.87 -16.40
CA GLU A 549 -12.47 -30.99 -16.98
C GLU A 549 -10.99 -30.64 -17.21
N GLY A 550 -10.31 -30.21 -16.14
CA GLY A 550 -8.91 -29.77 -16.19
C GLY A 550 -7.91 -30.81 -16.69
N HIS A 551 -8.20 -32.09 -16.53
CA HIS A 551 -7.35 -33.21 -16.95
C HIS A 551 -7.29 -33.36 -18.47
N LEU A 552 -8.23 -32.74 -19.20
CA LEU A 552 -8.37 -32.86 -20.65
C LEU A 552 -7.72 -31.71 -21.42
N GLN A 553 -7.33 -30.63 -20.74
CA GLN A 553 -6.82 -29.41 -21.39
C GLN A 553 -5.56 -29.67 -22.21
N HIS A 554 -4.74 -30.63 -21.77
CA HIS A 554 -3.43 -30.95 -22.34
C HIS A 554 -3.37 -32.34 -23.00
N VAL A 555 -4.49 -33.05 -23.15
CA VAL A 555 -4.48 -34.35 -23.83
C VAL A 555 -4.08 -34.15 -25.30
N HIS A 556 -3.10 -34.92 -25.78
CA HIS A 556 -2.63 -34.80 -27.15
C HIS A 556 -3.59 -35.49 -28.12
N GLY A 557 -3.84 -34.85 -29.26
CA GLY A 557 -4.78 -35.34 -30.28
C GLY A 557 -6.19 -34.78 -30.10
N ARG A 558 -6.67 -34.09 -31.14
CA ARG A 558 -7.97 -33.41 -31.12
C ARG A 558 -9.15 -34.37 -30.92
N GLU A 559 -9.12 -35.53 -31.58
CA GLU A 559 -10.21 -36.50 -31.54
C GLU A 559 -10.38 -37.14 -30.15
N GLU A 560 -9.28 -37.56 -29.52
CA GLU A 560 -9.34 -38.13 -28.16
C GLU A 560 -9.76 -37.08 -27.14
N ARG A 561 -9.21 -35.85 -27.23
CA ARG A 561 -9.68 -34.72 -26.41
C ARG A 561 -11.17 -34.47 -26.55
N GLU A 562 -11.66 -34.42 -27.79
CA GLU A 562 -13.09 -34.19 -28.05
C GLU A 562 -13.92 -35.31 -27.42
N LYS A 563 -13.56 -36.57 -27.67
CA LYS A 563 -14.26 -37.75 -27.13
C LYS A 563 -14.33 -37.74 -25.60
N GLU A 564 -13.20 -37.55 -24.93
CA GLU A 564 -13.16 -37.50 -23.46
C GLU A 564 -13.89 -36.28 -22.91
N CYS A 565 -13.76 -35.12 -23.56
CA CYS A 565 -14.47 -33.91 -23.16
C CYS A 565 -15.99 -34.10 -23.25
N ARG A 566 -16.49 -34.71 -24.32
CA ARG A 566 -17.91 -35.03 -24.48
C ARG A 566 -18.41 -35.96 -23.37
N ALA A 567 -17.58 -36.90 -22.90
CA ALA A 567 -17.94 -37.77 -21.78
C ALA A 567 -18.09 -36.98 -20.46
N SER A 568 -17.14 -36.10 -20.13
CA SER A 568 -17.27 -35.18 -18.98
C SER A 568 -18.47 -34.25 -19.11
N MET A 569 -18.74 -33.74 -20.31
CA MET A 569 -19.88 -32.85 -20.54
C MET A 569 -21.22 -33.58 -20.40
N ALA A 570 -21.30 -34.86 -20.80
CA ALA A 570 -22.51 -35.66 -20.60
C ALA A 570 -22.85 -35.83 -19.11
N ILE A 571 -21.84 -35.95 -18.24
CA ILE A 571 -22.03 -35.96 -16.77
C ILE A 571 -22.60 -34.61 -16.31
N LEU A 572 -21.99 -33.51 -16.74
CA LEU A 572 -22.39 -32.15 -16.36
C LEU A 572 -23.83 -31.83 -16.81
N THR A 573 -24.10 -31.95 -18.10
CA THR A 573 -25.43 -31.62 -18.67
C THR A 573 -26.50 -32.62 -18.26
N GLY A 574 -26.13 -33.89 -18.04
CA GLY A 574 -27.00 -34.91 -17.46
C GLY A 574 -27.44 -34.54 -16.04
N THR A 575 -26.49 -34.08 -15.21
CA THR A 575 -26.78 -33.61 -13.84
C THR A 575 -27.63 -32.34 -13.85
N ALA A 576 -27.34 -31.38 -14.73
CA ALA A 576 -28.20 -30.20 -14.90
C ALA A 576 -29.65 -30.58 -15.27
N THR A 577 -29.81 -31.55 -16.18
CA THR A 577 -31.13 -32.06 -16.59
C THR A 577 -31.85 -32.75 -15.43
N LEU A 578 -31.13 -33.57 -14.65
CA LEU A 578 -31.66 -34.21 -13.44
C LEU A 578 -32.15 -33.18 -12.41
N LEU A 579 -31.38 -32.14 -12.15
CA LEU A 579 -31.75 -31.07 -11.21
C LEU A 579 -32.98 -30.28 -11.70
N ARG A 580 -33.04 -29.95 -13.00
CA ARG A 580 -34.24 -29.33 -13.60
C ARG A 580 -35.47 -30.23 -13.47
N GLY A 581 -35.33 -31.54 -13.70
CA GLY A 581 -36.40 -32.52 -13.51
C GLY A 581 -36.90 -32.63 -12.07
N LYS A 582 -36.07 -32.24 -11.09
CA LYS A 582 -36.44 -32.14 -9.67
C LYS A 582 -37.01 -30.76 -9.28
N GLY A 583 -37.18 -29.86 -10.24
CA GLY A 583 -37.79 -28.54 -10.04
C GLY A 583 -36.81 -27.42 -9.71
N PHE A 584 -35.49 -27.65 -9.75
CA PHE A 584 -34.51 -26.58 -9.57
C PHE A 584 -34.32 -25.78 -10.86
N ASP A 585 -34.31 -24.45 -10.75
CA ASP A 585 -34.08 -23.54 -11.88
C ASP A 585 -32.59 -23.40 -12.19
N ILE A 586 -32.04 -24.39 -12.91
CA ILE A 586 -30.64 -24.38 -13.34
C ILE A 586 -30.49 -23.51 -14.60
N GLN A 587 -30.07 -22.26 -14.39
CA GLN A 587 -29.90 -21.25 -15.45
C GLN A 587 -28.51 -21.28 -16.06
N VAL A 588 -27.48 -21.58 -15.26
CA VAL A 588 -26.08 -21.61 -15.69
C VAL A 588 -25.52 -23.03 -15.60
N VAL A 589 -24.89 -23.47 -16.68
CA VAL A 589 -24.01 -24.64 -16.76
C VAL A 589 -22.70 -24.13 -17.34
N THR A 590 -21.66 -24.01 -16.51
CA THR A 590 -20.38 -23.36 -16.83
C THR A 590 -19.21 -24.36 -16.71
N THR A 591 -18.25 -24.29 -17.63
CA THR A 591 -17.22 -25.33 -17.82
C THR A 591 -16.12 -24.86 -18.78
N GLY A 592 -15.20 -25.72 -19.24
CA GLY A 592 -14.36 -25.45 -20.39
C GLY A 592 -13.14 -24.58 -20.11
N GLY A 593 -11.96 -25.08 -20.46
CA GLY A 593 -10.72 -24.30 -20.51
C GLY A 593 -10.28 -24.03 -21.94
N THR A 594 -9.08 -23.48 -22.10
CA THR A 594 -8.51 -23.13 -23.42
C THR A 594 -8.50 -24.32 -24.38
N GLY A 595 -8.21 -25.54 -23.91
CA GLY A 595 -8.04 -26.70 -24.77
C GLY A 595 -9.33 -27.43 -25.15
N THR A 596 -10.44 -27.09 -24.48
CA THR A 596 -11.73 -27.80 -24.62
C THR A 596 -12.91 -26.88 -24.91
N ALA A 597 -12.74 -25.55 -24.85
CA ALA A 597 -13.83 -24.59 -24.99
C ALA A 597 -14.69 -24.81 -26.26
N GLU A 598 -14.09 -25.19 -27.39
CA GLU A 598 -14.84 -25.49 -28.63
C GLU A 598 -15.79 -26.70 -28.50
N PHE A 599 -15.36 -27.74 -27.78
CA PHE A 599 -16.16 -28.94 -27.56
C PHE A 599 -17.24 -28.69 -26.50
N CYS A 600 -16.88 -27.99 -25.42
CA CYS A 600 -17.81 -27.58 -24.37
C CYS A 600 -18.93 -26.70 -24.94
N ALA A 601 -18.57 -25.66 -25.71
CA ALA A 601 -19.52 -24.70 -26.26
C ALA A 601 -20.50 -25.32 -27.28
N THR A 602 -20.10 -26.40 -27.95
CA THR A 602 -20.97 -27.13 -28.88
C THR A 602 -21.81 -28.22 -28.19
N THR A 603 -21.64 -28.45 -26.88
CA THR A 603 -22.39 -29.47 -26.17
C THR A 603 -23.76 -28.94 -25.70
N PRO A 604 -24.89 -29.55 -26.14
CA PRO A 604 -26.22 -29.08 -25.75
C PRO A 604 -26.40 -29.04 -24.23
N GLY A 605 -26.85 -27.89 -23.72
CA GLY A 605 -27.09 -27.68 -22.29
C GLY A 605 -25.97 -26.95 -21.56
N VAL A 606 -24.77 -26.82 -22.15
CA VAL A 606 -23.75 -25.88 -21.69
C VAL A 606 -24.17 -24.46 -22.04
N THR A 607 -23.97 -23.52 -21.11
CA THR A 607 -24.42 -22.12 -21.27
C THR A 607 -23.28 -21.11 -21.20
N GLU A 608 -22.12 -21.51 -20.69
CA GLU A 608 -20.97 -20.64 -20.46
C GLU A 608 -19.66 -21.45 -20.50
N VAL A 609 -18.59 -20.85 -21.03
CA VAL A 609 -17.23 -21.43 -21.02
C VAL A 609 -16.18 -20.50 -20.39
N GLN A 610 -15.11 -21.09 -19.82
CA GLN A 610 -14.13 -20.39 -18.97
C GLN A 610 -12.66 -20.40 -19.49
N PRO A 611 -12.37 -20.18 -20.78
CA PRO A 611 -10.99 -20.21 -21.29
C PRO A 611 -10.15 -19.05 -20.72
N GLY A 612 -8.87 -19.31 -20.43
CA GLY A 612 -7.95 -18.32 -19.85
C GLY A 612 -6.67 -18.17 -20.67
N SER A 613 -5.86 -19.24 -20.70
CA SER A 613 -4.52 -19.27 -21.31
C SER A 613 -4.49 -18.95 -22.81
N PHE A 614 -5.61 -19.06 -23.54
CA PHE A 614 -5.70 -18.76 -24.99
C PHE A 614 -5.17 -17.36 -25.36
N ILE A 615 -5.25 -16.40 -24.43
CA ILE A 615 -4.83 -15.02 -24.66
C ILE A 615 -3.31 -14.92 -24.90
N PHE A 616 -2.53 -15.80 -24.26
CA PHE A 616 -1.07 -15.76 -24.21
C PHE A 616 -0.39 -17.00 -24.82
N MET A 617 -0.97 -18.18 -24.59
CA MET A 617 -0.41 -19.49 -24.88
C MET A 617 0.92 -19.77 -24.17
N ASP A 618 1.31 -21.05 -24.17
CA ASP A 618 2.58 -21.55 -23.66
C ASP A 618 2.97 -22.81 -24.46
N SER A 619 4.16 -23.37 -24.21
CA SER A 619 4.62 -24.54 -24.98
C SER A 619 3.76 -25.78 -24.71
N ASP A 620 3.28 -25.97 -23.49
CA ASP A 620 2.42 -27.10 -23.12
C ASP A 620 1.09 -27.08 -23.89
N TYR A 621 0.37 -25.94 -23.88
CA TYR A 621 -0.83 -25.79 -24.69
C TYR A 621 -0.54 -25.93 -26.18
N ARG A 622 0.52 -25.32 -26.72
CA ARG A 622 0.85 -25.49 -28.16
C ARG A 622 1.05 -26.96 -28.51
N ASN A 623 1.74 -27.73 -27.66
CA ASN A 623 2.03 -29.14 -27.88
C ASN A 623 0.76 -30.01 -27.80
N ALA A 624 -0.20 -29.63 -26.95
CA ALA A 624 -1.48 -30.31 -26.85
C ALA A 624 -2.46 -29.91 -27.97
N VAL A 625 -2.73 -28.61 -28.13
CA VAL A 625 -3.88 -28.09 -28.91
C VAL A 625 -3.50 -27.48 -30.26
N GLY A 626 -2.20 -27.39 -30.57
CA GLY A 626 -1.68 -26.82 -31.80
C GLY A 626 -1.54 -25.29 -31.76
N SER A 627 -1.40 -24.68 -32.93
CA SER A 627 -1.03 -23.27 -33.09
C SER A 627 -2.18 -22.35 -33.52
N TYR A 628 -3.44 -22.77 -33.31
CA TYR A 628 -4.60 -21.94 -33.65
C TYR A 628 -4.54 -20.58 -32.95
N PHE A 629 -4.31 -20.61 -31.63
CA PHE A 629 -3.84 -19.46 -30.86
C PHE A 629 -2.31 -19.44 -30.88
N SER A 630 -1.73 -18.25 -30.98
CA SER A 630 -0.30 -18.05 -31.11
C SER A 630 0.31 -17.52 -29.82
N HIS A 631 1.61 -17.75 -29.61
CA HIS A 631 2.33 -17.23 -28.45
C HIS A 631 2.41 -15.71 -28.51
N SER A 632 1.62 -15.04 -27.68
CA SER A 632 1.66 -13.57 -27.56
C SER A 632 2.47 -13.12 -26.36
N LEU A 633 2.82 -14.01 -25.41
CA LEU A 633 3.64 -13.69 -24.25
C LEU A 633 4.93 -14.49 -24.25
N THR A 634 6.06 -13.81 -24.08
CA THR A 634 7.38 -14.40 -23.90
C THR A 634 8.15 -13.70 -22.79
N ILE A 635 9.22 -14.32 -22.31
CA ILE A 635 10.19 -13.71 -21.39
C ILE A 635 11.41 -13.28 -22.20
N LEU A 636 11.71 -11.99 -22.21
CA LEU A 636 12.96 -11.47 -22.73
C LEU A 636 14.08 -11.76 -21.72
N SER A 637 15.18 -12.35 -22.17
CA SER A 637 16.35 -12.69 -21.36
C SER A 637 17.64 -12.27 -22.07
N THR A 638 18.72 -12.03 -21.32
CA THR A 638 20.04 -11.71 -21.87
C THR A 638 21.02 -12.85 -21.68
N VAL A 639 21.82 -13.08 -22.70
CA VAL A 639 22.97 -13.99 -22.63
C VAL A 639 24.09 -13.31 -21.87
N ILE A 640 24.33 -13.73 -20.63
CA ILE A 640 25.29 -13.09 -19.73
C ILE A 640 26.67 -13.75 -19.69
N SER A 641 26.78 -14.99 -20.20
CA SER A 641 28.05 -15.72 -20.19
C SER A 641 28.15 -16.75 -21.31
N LYS A 642 29.37 -16.94 -21.80
CA LYS A 642 29.75 -18.07 -22.65
C LYS A 642 30.48 -19.10 -21.80
N SER A 643 30.03 -20.35 -21.88
CA SER A 643 30.71 -21.46 -21.22
C SER A 643 32.10 -21.69 -21.82
N ALA A 644 32.99 -22.34 -21.07
CA ALA A 644 34.26 -22.85 -21.60
C ALA A 644 34.05 -23.89 -22.73
N THR A 645 32.85 -24.49 -22.82
CA THR A 645 32.43 -25.35 -23.91
C THR A 645 31.78 -24.53 -25.03
N GLU A 646 32.10 -24.82 -26.29
CA GLU A 646 31.49 -24.15 -27.45
C GLU A 646 30.02 -24.55 -27.75
N ARG A 647 29.37 -25.25 -26.82
CA ARG A 647 28.05 -25.89 -27.01
C ARG A 647 26.94 -25.33 -26.12
N ARG A 648 27.22 -24.27 -25.36
CA ARG A 648 26.21 -23.62 -24.53
C ARG A 648 26.53 -22.18 -24.20
N VAL A 649 25.48 -21.42 -23.89
CA VAL A 649 25.56 -20.10 -23.23
C VAL A 649 24.71 -20.09 -21.96
N THR A 650 24.98 -19.14 -21.07
CA THR A 650 24.14 -18.87 -19.89
C THR A 650 23.30 -17.62 -20.10
N ILE A 651 22.01 -17.71 -19.79
CA ILE A 651 21.07 -16.60 -19.78
C ILE A 651 20.64 -16.24 -18.35
N ASP A 652 20.08 -15.04 -18.16
CA ASP A 652 19.61 -14.48 -16.87
C ASP A 652 18.15 -14.82 -16.50
N ALA A 653 17.53 -15.80 -17.17
CA ALA A 653 16.19 -16.28 -16.85
C ALA A 653 16.26 -17.69 -16.23
N GLY A 654 16.26 -17.76 -14.89
CA GLY A 654 16.22 -19.01 -14.11
C GLY A 654 14.84 -19.33 -13.52
N LEU A 655 14.81 -20.14 -12.45
CA LEU A 655 13.59 -20.60 -11.78
C LEU A 655 12.72 -19.48 -11.16
N LYS A 656 13.29 -18.31 -10.86
CA LYS A 656 12.52 -17.14 -10.39
C LYS A 656 11.84 -16.37 -11.53
N THR A 657 12.10 -16.76 -12.76
CA THR A 657 11.56 -16.12 -13.97
C THR A 657 10.62 -17.05 -14.74
N LEU A 658 11.00 -18.32 -14.86
CA LEU A 658 10.30 -19.36 -15.63
C LEU A 658 10.05 -20.57 -14.74
N THR A 659 8.79 -21.02 -14.66
CA THR A 659 8.44 -22.23 -13.92
C THR A 659 8.75 -23.49 -14.73
N THR A 660 8.75 -24.64 -14.06
CA THR A 660 9.09 -25.94 -14.67
C THR A 660 8.05 -27.03 -14.43
N ASP A 661 6.85 -26.65 -14.00
CA ASP A 661 5.79 -27.57 -13.62
C ASP A 661 5.18 -28.32 -14.81
N SER A 662 5.19 -27.71 -16.00
CA SER A 662 4.82 -28.34 -17.29
C SER A 662 6.04 -28.61 -18.19
N GLY A 663 7.19 -28.93 -17.60
CA GLY A 663 8.45 -29.07 -18.34
C GLY A 663 9.14 -27.73 -18.56
N PHE A 664 10.08 -27.69 -19.50
CA PHE A 664 10.99 -26.56 -19.67
C PHE A 664 10.47 -25.54 -20.70
N ALA A 665 10.79 -24.27 -20.45
CA ALA A 665 10.61 -23.20 -21.41
C ALA A 665 11.43 -23.47 -22.68
N GLU A 666 11.05 -22.83 -23.78
CA GLU A 666 11.70 -23.02 -25.09
C GLU A 666 12.20 -21.69 -25.63
N PRO A 667 13.43 -21.60 -26.17
CA PRO A 667 13.86 -20.39 -26.86
C PRO A 667 13.07 -20.24 -28.17
N LYS A 668 12.45 -19.08 -28.36
CA LYS A 668 11.66 -18.75 -29.55
C LYS A 668 12.56 -18.78 -30.79
N ASP A 669 12.03 -19.34 -31.89
CA ASP A 669 12.71 -19.45 -33.18
C ASP A 669 14.06 -20.20 -33.17
N MET A 670 14.30 -21.03 -32.14
CA MET A 670 15.53 -21.81 -31.98
C MET A 670 15.26 -23.30 -31.67
N PRO A 671 14.71 -24.08 -32.62
CA PRO A 671 14.23 -25.44 -32.37
C PRO A 671 15.34 -26.45 -31.98
N ASP A 672 16.60 -26.19 -32.36
CA ASP A 672 17.74 -27.07 -32.04
C ASP A 672 18.45 -26.68 -30.72
N VAL A 673 17.91 -25.71 -29.98
CA VAL A 673 18.46 -25.20 -28.72
C VAL A 673 17.57 -25.61 -27.56
N THR A 674 18.18 -26.24 -26.55
CA THR A 674 17.50 -26.70 -25.34
C THR A 674 17.77 -25.75 -24.18
N TYR A 675 16.72 -25.37 -23.45
CA TYR A 675 16.83 -24.65 -22.18
C TYR A 675 16.97 -25.63 -21.01
N THR A 676 17.94 -25.38 -20.14
CA THR A 676 18.15 -26.14 -18.91
C THR A 676 18.29 -25.16 -17.73
N PRO A 677 17.38 -25.14 -16.75
CA PRO A 677 17.51 -24.24 -15.60
C PRO A 677 18.74 -24.61 -14.75
N MET A 678 19.51 -23.59 -14.35
CA MET A 678 20.76 -23.73 -13.59
C MET A 678 20.72 -22.91 -12.30
N GLY A 679 19.61 -23.06 -11.57
CA GLY A 679 19.33 -22.39 -10.31
C GLY A 679 18.32 -21.25 -10.43
N ASP A 680 18.31 -20.40 -9.40
CA ASP A 680 17.30 -19.36 -9.22
C ASP A 680 17.26 -18.33 -10.36
N GLU A 681 18.42 -17.84 -10.78
CA GLU A 681 18.55 -16.68 -11.68
C GLU A 681 19.17 -17.02 -13.05
N HIS A 682 19.56 -18.28 -13.26
CA HIS A 682 20.36 -18.65 -14.44
C HIS A 682 19.83 -19.89 -15.12
N ALA A 683 20.02 -19.96 -16.44
CA ALA A 683 19.78 -21.16 -17.22
C ALA A 683 20.82 -21.30 -18.35
N TRP A 684 21.03 -22.53 -18.82
CA TRP A 684 21.78 -22.79 -20.03
C TRP A 684 20.85 -22.83 -21.25
N LEU A 685 21.36 -22.32 -22.37
CA LEU A 685 20.89 -22.65 -23.71
C LEU A 685 21.95 -23.53 -24.36
N GLU A 686 21.59 -24.77 -24.71
CA GLU A 686 22.51 -25.83 -25.15
C GLU A 686 22.13 -26.33 -26.55
N TRP A 687 23.12 -26.68 -27.37
CA TRP A 687 22.92 -27.24 -28.72
C TRP A 687 23.86 -28.42 -28.98
N LYS A 688 23.39 -29.38 -29.78
CA LYS A 688 24.17 -30.59 -30.13
C LYS A 688 25.02 -30.40 -31.38
N GLU A 689 24.41 -29.83 -32.41
CA GLU A 689 24.99 -29.59 -33.74
C GLU A 689 24.71 -28.12 -34.13
N ASN A 690 25.48 -27.56 -35.07
CA ASN A 690 25.34 -26.19 -35.59
C ASN A 690 25.27 -25.10 -34.51
N LYS A 691 26.42 -24.50 -34.20
CA LYS A 691 26.54 -23.40 -33.23
C LYS A 691 25.68 -22.19 -33.66
N PRO A 692 24.64 -21.82 -32.89
CA PRO A 692 23.86 -20.62 -33.19
C PRO A 692 24.70 -19.38 -32.88
N ASP A 693 24.51 -18.31 -33.65
CA ASP A 693 25.22 -17.05 -33.46
C ASP A 693 24.59 -16.23 -32.32
N ILE A 694 24.91 -16.62 -31.08
CA ILE A 694 24.38 -16.01 -29.86
C ILE A 694 25.56 -15.39 -29.06
N PRO A 695 25.91 -14.12 -29.29
CA PRO A 695 26.95 -13.44 -28.52
C PRO A 695 26.52 -13.13 -27.08
N ILE A 696 27.50 -12.83 -26.21
CA ILE A 696 27.20 -12.24 -24.90
C ILE A 696 26.52 -10.90 -25.13
N GLY A 697 25.46 -10.62 -24.38
CA GLY A 697 24.59 -9.45 -24.56
C GLY A 697 23.46 -9.66 -25.57
N ALA A 698 23.42 -10.79 -26.29
CA ALA A 698 22.27 -11.11 -27.14
C ALA A 698 21.00 -11.27 -26.31
N ARG A 699 19.89 -10.77 -26.85
CA ARG A 699 18.56 -10.93 -26.27
C ARG A 699 17.88 -12.15 -26.87
N VAL A 700 17.28 -12.97 -26.02
CA VAL A 700 16.55 -14.18 -26.42
C VAL A 700 15.15 -14.12 -25.81
N GLU A 701 14.14 -14.38 -26.62
CA GLU A 701 12.77 -14.57 -26.13
C GLU A 701 12.56 -16.04 -25.73
N MET A 702 12.05 -16.25 -24.53
CA MET A 702 11.73 -17.58 -24.00
C MET A 702 10.21 -17.75 -23.94
N ILE A 703 9.71 -18.81 -24.57
CA ILE A 703 8.32 -19.25 -24.49
C ILE A 703 8.16 -20.03 -23.17
N PRO A 704 7.34 -19.56 -22.22
CA PRO A 704 7.10 -20.29 -20.97
C PRO A 704 6.49 -21.66 -21.24
N SER A 705 6.72 -22.62 -20.34
CA SER A 705 6.06 -23.93 -20.40
C SER A 705 4.64 -23.91 -19.89
N HIS A 706 4.35 -23.07 -18.88
CA HIS A 706 3.01 -22.86 -18.34
C HIS A 706 2.83 -21.39 -17.97
N ILE A 707 1.77 -20.78 -18.51
CA ILE A 707 1.59 -19.34 -18.43
C ILE A 707 1.17 -18.83 -17.06
N ASP A 708 0.21 -19.47 -16.39
CA ASP A 708 -0.39 -18.98 -15.15
C ASP A 708 0.63 -18.90 -13.99
N PRO A 709 1.47 -19.94 -13.75
CA PRO A 709 2.50 -19.88 -12.72
C PRO A 709 3.61 -18.88 -13.09
N THR A 710 4.00 -18.81 -14.37
CA THR A 710 5.02 -17.87 -14.86
C THR A 710 4.58 -16.44 -14.62
N VAL A 711 3.37 -16.06 -15.06
CA VAL A 711 2.80 -14.72 -14.83
C VAL A 711 2.83 -14.32 -13.35
N ASN A 712 2.58 -15.27 -12.44
CA ASN A 712 2.57 -15.00 -11.00
C ASN A 712 3.95 -14.70 -10.39
N LEU A 713 5.04 -14.87 -11.16
CA LEU A 713 6.41 -14.47 -10.77
C LEU A 713 6.73 -13.01 -11.09
N HIS A 714 5.96 -12.38 -11.99
CA HIS A 714 6.27 -11.04 -12.52
C HIS A 714 5.31 -9.98 -12.00
N ASP A 715 5.78 -8.74 -11.81
CA ASP A 715 4.96 -7.61 -11.37
C ASP A 715 4.29 -6.86 -12.54
N PHE A 716 4.90 -6.89 -13.74
CA PHE A 716 4.45 -6.11 -14.90
C PHE A 716 4.52 -6.89 -16.20
N TYR A 717 3.60 -6.58 -17.11
CA TYR A 717 3.68 -6.88 -18.54
C TYR A 717 4.21 -5.64 -19.28
N TYR A 718 5.16 -5.83 -20.18
CA TYR A 718 5.56 -4.81 -21.15
C TYR A 718 4.97 -5.16 -22.52
N ALA A 719 3.83 -4.56 -22.84
CA ALA A 719 3.08 -4.86 -24.05
C ALA A 719 3.53 -3.95 -25.20
N HIS A 720 3.86 -4.54 -26.34
CA HIS A 720 4.48 -3.85 -27.45
C HIS A 720 3.82 -4.16 -28.79
N ARG A 721 4.02 -3.26 -29.77
CA ARG A 721 3.88 -3.56 -31.20
C ARG A 721 5.19 -3.25 -31.89
N ASN A 722 5.63 -4.16 -32.75
CA ASN A 722 6.86 -3.98 -33.54
C ASN A 722 8.09 -3.58 -32.67
N GLY A 723 8.20 -4.14 -31.47
CA GLY A 723 9.28 -3.87 -30.52
C GLY A 723 9.23 -2.52 -29.79
N VAL A 724 8.14 -1.76 -29.91
CA VAL A 724 7.92 -0.52 -29.14
C VAL A 724 6.84 -0.75 -28.10
N ILE A 725 7.14 -0.46 -26.83
CA ILE A 725 6.20 -0.61 -25.73
C ILE A 725 5.06 0.39 -25.92
N GLU A 726 3.82 -0.09 -26.02
CA GLU A 726 2.63 0.77 -26.09
C GLU A 726 1.91 0.83 -24.74
N GLU A 727 1.91 -0.27 -23.99
CA GLU A 727 1.21 -0.36 -22.72
C GLU A 727 2.07 -1.12 -21.68
N ILE A 728 1.93 -0.74 -20.41
CA ILE A 728 2.53 -1.46 -19.28
C ILE A 728 1.40 -1.80 -18.32
N TRP A 729 1.23 -3.08 -18.00
CA TRP A 729 0.13 -3.55 -17.16
C TRP A 729 0.65 -4.19 -15.88
N PRO A 730 0.10 -3.85 -14.71
CA PRO A 730 0.43 -4.57 -13.49
C PRO A 730 -0.22 -5.96 -13.47
N VAL A 731 0.50 -6.92 -12.90
CA VAL A 731 -0.03 -8.21 -12.43
C VAL A 731 -0.69 -7.97 -11.07
N ALA A 732 -1.79 -7.21 -11.06
CA ALA A 732 -2.41 -6.67 -9.84
C ALA A 732 -2.80 -7.74 -8.80
N THR A 733 -3.09 -8.97 -9.23
CA THR A 733 -3.41 -10.09 -8.33
C THR A 733 -2.25 -11.08 -8.13
N ARG A 734 -1.00 -10.65 -8.37
CA ARG A 734 0.18 -11.44 -8.05
C ARG A 734 0.20 -11.84 -6.56
N GLY A 735 0.44 -13.12 -6.29
CA GLY A 735 0.50 -13.65 -4.92
C GLY A 735 -0.83 -13.62 -4.15
N ARG A 736 -1.93 -13.20 -4.79
CA ARG A 736 -3.29 -13.25 -4.23
C ARG A 736 -3.84 -14.67 -4.38
N VAL A 737 -3.33 -15.56 -3.53
CA VAL A 737 -3.66 -17.00 -3.56
C VAL A 737 -4.52 -17.43 -2.36
N GLN A 738 -4.97 -16.49 -1.54
CA GLN A 738 -5.73 -16.69 -0.30
C GLN A 738 -7.24 -16.70 -0.51
#